data_AF-A0A8C2H817-F1
#
_entry.id   AF-A0A8C2H817-F1
#
_cell.length_a   1.000
_cell.length_b   1.000
_cell.length_c   1.000
_cell.angle_alpha   90.00
_cell.angle_beta   90.00
_cell.angle_gamma   90.00
#
_symmetry.space_group_name_H-M   'P 1'
#
loop_
_entity.id
_entity.type
_entity.pdbx_description
1 polymer ?
#
loop_
_entity_poly.entity_id
_entity_poly.type
_entity_poly.pdbx_seq_one_letter_code
_entity_poly.pdbx_strand_id
1 'polypeptide(L)'
;MYCSKDFNLMYLFFPQTSKRLCKRFEIHCNDFPSDVIEMAALSRPLSLGMLYDSHSNSFCQGIFMWDEDTLALMKVSLPRPQTYVKVLENDSPQERFRVLEMSPVLQSGTKTGQITMNGAAAFLNHPEQSQHQERATLHYRTTTRLDMISQRLLQEAAPSALAGQTTATHVVSAVYFGAQAFLVFDSDCSNHEKNADIVDVLKIMTSTFCPNHIISSLNAAEKAKSSLLACSLYIDVGDWKSPVSFDEALEIYGSLPTLLGSKGERAVPLKVWLYPLKKLDKSSVCAALSGVSETLMHQAEYILEHLRKQIRICEDIIRDYINVNVIMQFPTLEDDVIAFLELMQEYQTTFQKGIADIVHIKEGKRERSLQDLLKRHSQSPFSAEKTNQWLENKETELKILNDFRAADITVVKSQAELQQVISHSQKTRVMCLTLYSPDVEDSFITALRQYIESDGIINDSLLFKPVSINDKKIIKVQLFIAANEDAEQTSFIAALIPGDDFPEYSVQFYHDGRIVSRNVKLGTKSDLVQISHIKHTSVSLKLNQPDTKRIERYIVEYRALGDDGSNNEPWKQIIFDTTSNRENCMISDLKSGHKFQLRYIFVEQDCMNLSRIINFKTVVTASPGKPLVNKLDRDTLRVTWLRAETDEDCPVLRYMVEYKEAGLEGWSSVQTEGLECECTLTVLHSTCYSVRVSAVYEDITSKPSEETPVPVDVWNINLLKRKSSILLEVLKLQTEKKPVELIDWTDEESEVKGFLQCLPYISQLRFDRLVYYKKQSSFQFLVNLTVAALKFETTGQNYTELFTSVCSYTSFPFSENIPNHQCDFLLDLCSHVKDYETQTGRSVLPALQPIYQSAPAVWRIKLSERKSSILLEVLKVQTEKKPVELRDWTDEESILRGFFQCLPYISQLRFPHQKKGSSNETEMKKRLLALNLSFEVPTLPKEVIELSMEALFSYMYYGKWDFLLDLYSHVKDYETQTGRSVLPAFHPIYQSAPAVWSIDLSERKSSILLEVLKLQTEKKPVELRDWTDEESEVKAFLQCLPYISQLRFAVPHNKTAESWDKRKRLFRLDLCLQAALHQKETIEETVKKLLSSVNYEKCDFLLDLCSHVKDYETQTGMSVLPALQPIYQSAPAVWSIDLSERKSSILLEVLKLQTEKKPVELRDWTDEESEVKGFLQCLPYISQLRYVLNTLFTVVCTSRTSRF
;
A
#
# COMPACT_ATOMS: atom_id res chain seq x y z
N MET A 1 -27.35 23.22 48.62
CA MET A 1 -28.14 22.55 49.73
C MET A 1 -28.36 21.08 49.41
N TYR A 2 -27.32 20.26 49.79
CA TYR A 2 -26.80 19.15 50.62
C TYR A 2 -27.23 17.80 50.04
N CYS A 3 -26.16 16.97 49.62
CA CYS A 3 -25.39 15.86 50.24
C CYS A 3 -24.93 14.89 49.15
N SER A 4 -23.50 14.83 48.94
CA SER A 4 -22.27 14.19 49.45
C SER A 4 -21.92 12.95 48.62
N LYS A 5 -20.67 12.93 47.90
CA LYS A 5 -19.27 12.51 48.06
C LYS A 5 -19.17 11.11 48.67
N ASP A 6 -18.63 10.07 47.87
CA ASP A 6 -17.48 9.24 48.34
C ASP A 6 -17.30 8.04 47.40
N PHE A 7 -16.30 8.06 46.45
CA PHE A 7 -15.19 7.09 46.71
C PHE A 7 -14.27 7.07 45.50
N ASN A 8 -13.25 8.03 45.43
CA ASN A 8 -11.83 7.79 45.05
C ASN A 8 -10.93 7.90 46.28
N LEU A 9 -10.41 6.71 46.94
CA LEU A 9 -8.96 6.63 47.24
C LEU A 9 -8.71 5.42 48.14
N MET A 10 -8.27 4.26 47.64
CA MET A 10 -7.19 3.54 48.36
C MET A 10 -6.14 3.06 47.36
N TYR A 11 -4.95 3.90 47.10
CA TYR A 11 -3.48 3.94 47.31
C TYR A 11 -2.85 2.58 47.05
N LEU A 12 -2.04 2.52 45.90
CA LEU A 12 -0.57 2.59 45.73
C LEU A 12 0.15 2.13 47.01
N PHE A 13 0.82 0.82 47.03
CA PHE A 13 2.22 0.49 47.37
C PHE A 13 2.44 -1.01 47.17
N PHE A 14 3.15 -1.50 46.15
CA PHE A 14 4.47 -1.94 45.65
C PHE A 14 4.34 -3.36 45.07
N PRO A 15 5.41 -3.90 44.19
CA PRO A 15 6.51 -3.56 43.29
C PRO A 15 6.53 -4.47 42.04
N GLN A 16 6.62 -3.74 40.82
CA GLN A 16 7.58 -3.93 39.71
C GLN A 16 7.92 -5.42 39.54
N THR A 17 6.90 -6.20 39.16
CA THR A 17 7.11 -7.42 38.33
C THR A 17 5.79 -7.80 37.67
N SER A 18 5.10 -6.87 37.00
CA SER A 18 4.06 -7.49 36.13
C SER A 18 3.82 -6.59 34.91
N LYS A 19 4.91 -6.05 34.35
CA LYS A 19 4.83 -5.52 32.97
C LYS A 19 5.60 -6.42 32.00
N ARG A 20 5.51 -7.79 32.32
CA ARG A 20 5.89 -8.82 31.33
C ARG A 20 4.92 -9.99 31.42
N LEU A 21 3.50 -9.69 31.64
CA LEU A 21 2.54 -10.79 31.45
C LEU A 21 1.16 -10.22 31.12
N CYS A 22 1.06 -9.02 30.42
CA CYS A 22 -0.27 -8.67 29.87
C CYS A 22 -0.14 -8.43 28.36
N LYS A 23 0.80 -9.19 27.66
CA LYS A 23 0.77 -9.44 26.21
C LYS A 23 0.64 -10.95 25.94
N ARG A 24 -0.06 -11.72 26.94
CA ARG A 24 -0.30 -13.15 26.59
C ARG A 24 -1.65 -13.57 27.16
N PHE A 25 -2.80 -12.94 26.76
CA PHE A 25 -4.06 -13.73 26.69
C PHE A 25 -5.15 -12.87 26.05
N GLU A 26 -5.00 -12.56 24.77
CA GLU A 26 -6.21 -12.39 23.92
C GLU A 26 -6.84 -13.75 23.61
N ILE A 27 -7.59 -14.44 24.53
CA ILE A 27 -8.38 -15.65 24.21
C ILE A 27 -9.34 -15.34 23.04
N HIS A 28 -8.92 -15.52 21.79
CA HIS A 28 -9.69 -15.66 20.54
C HIS A 28 -10.57 -16.92 20.57
N CYS A 29 -11.93 -16.90 20.51
CA CYS A 29 -12.88 -17.99 20.21
C CYS A 29 -12.17 -19.20 19.60
N ASN A 30 -10.77 -19.15 19.44
CA ASN A 30 -9.99 -20.30 18.97
C ASN A 30 -9.27 -21.00 20.12
N ASP A 31 -9.73 -20.75 21.44
CA ASP A 31 -9.01 -21.36 22.59
C ASP A 31 -9.85 -22.49 23.20
N PHE A 32 -11.02 -23.00 22.50
CA PHE A 32 -11.75 -24.15 23.09
C PHE A 32 -11.40 -25.43 22.33
N PRO A 33 -11.01 -26.61 22.93
CA PRO A 33 -10.69 -27.91 22.32
C PRO A 33 -11.74 -28.33 21.28
N SER A 34 -11.55 -28.68 19.92
CA SER A 34 -12.25 -29.12 18.69
C SER A 34 -13.40 -30.07 19.01
N ASP A 35 -13.74 -30.52 20.29
CA ASP A 35 -14.80 -31.50 20.63
C ASP A 35 -15.96 -30.79 21.35
N VAL A 36 -15.86 -29.47 21.57
CA VAL A 36 -16.95 -28.68 22.17
C VAL A 36 -17.90 -28.21 21.08
N ILE A 37 -19.17 -28.63 21.31
CA ILE A 37 -20.22 -28.30 20.31
C ILE A 37 -20.71 -26.87 20.56
N GLU A 38 -20.58 -26.23 19.42
CA GLU A 38 -21.18 -24.88 19.43
C GLU A 38 -22.59 -24.91 18.82
N MET A 39 -23.40 -24.33 19.64
CA MET A 39 -24.80 -24.49 19.17
C MET A 39 -25.58 -23.19 19.44
N ALA A 40 -26.58 -22.92 18.41
CA ALA A 40 -27.48 -21.75 18.64
C ALA A 40 -28.48 -22.04 19.76
N ALA A 41 -28.68 -21.07 20.57
CA ALA A 41 -29.51 -21.27 21.78
C ALA A 41 -31.00 -21.11 21.44
N LEU A 42 -31.33 -20.36 20.35
CA LEU A 42 -32.69 -20.21 19.77
C LEU A 42 -33.70 -19.82 20.85
N SER A 43 -33.27 -19.04 21.86
CA SER A 43 -34.09 -18.38 22.89
C SER A 43 -34.55 -19.38 23.94
N ARG A 44 -33.84 -20.53 24.00
CA ARG A 44 -34.09 -21.48 25.11
C ARG A 44 -33.38 -21.01 26.38
N PRO A 45 -34.10 -21.09 27.45
CA PRO A 45 -33.46 -20.65 28.70
C PRO A 45 -32.29 -21.57 29.08
N LEU A 46 -31.03 -21.02 28.90
CA LEU A 46 -29.87 -21.91 29.14
C LEU A 46 -28.99 -21.28 30.22
N SER A 47 -28.53 -22.20 31.07
CA SER A 47 -27.61 -21.70 32.11
C SER A 47 -26.36 -22.58 32.17
N LEU A 48 -25.30 -21.95 32.76
CA LEU A 48 -24.01 -22.69 32.85
C LEU A 48 -24.19 -23.93 33.75
N GLY A 49 -23.65 -25.11 33.17
CA GLY A 49 -23.66 -26.32 34.03
C GLY A 49 -24.88 -27.20 33.75
N MET A 50 -25.72 -26.78 32.87
CA MET A 50 -26.90 -27.58 32.48
C MET A 50 -26.47 -28.74 31.56
N LEU A 51 -27.17 -29.90 31.76
CA LEU A 51 -26.76 -31.08 30.96
C LEU A 51 -27.56 -31.15 29.65
N TYR A 52 -26.81 -31.67 28.69
CA TYR A 52 -27.42 -31.73 27.34
C TYR A 52 -27.26 -33.14 26.77
N ASP A 53 -28.39 -33.65 26.15
CA ASP A 53 -28.34 -34.98 25.48
C ASP A 53 -28.30 -34.81 23.96
N SER A 54 -27.16 -35.18 23.38
CA SER A 54 -26.98 -34.92 21.92
C SER A 54 -27.81 -35.91 21.10
N HIS A 55 -28.29 -37.08 21.65
CA HIS A 55 -29.10 -38.05 20.89
C HIS A 55 -30.56 -37.57 20.76
N SER A 56 -30.99 -36.97 21.82
CA SER A 56 -32.40 -36.51 21.75
C SER A 56 -32.46 -35.00 21.51
N ASN A 57 -31.26 -34.34 21.29
CA ASN A 57 -31.14 -32.88 21.05
C ASN A 57 -32.00 -32.07 22.03
N SER A 58 -31.86 -32.50 23.35
CA SER A 58 -32.68 -31.78 24.34
C SER A 58 -31.84 -31.51 25.59
N PHE A 59 -32.17 -30.30 26.19
CA PHE A 59 -31.48 -29.94 27.45
C PHE A 59 -32.24 -30.58 28.63
N CYS A 60 -31.50 -31.12 29.54
CA CYS A 60 -32.15 -31.70 30.73
C CYS A 60 -32.55 -30.59 31.70
N GLN A 61 -33.81 -30.24 31.68
CA GLN A 61 -34.28 -29.06 32.45
C GLN A 61 -34.10 -29.30 33.95
N GLY A 62 -33.35 -28.32 34.63
CA GLY A 62 -33.28 -28.29 36.11
C GLY A 62 -32.22 -29.26 36.65
N ILE A 63 -31.48 -29.93 35.72
CA ILE A 63 -30.43 -30.86 36.18
C ILE A 63 -29.07 -30.24 35.82
N PHE A 64 -28.33 -29.88 36.91
CA PHE A 64 -27.01 -29.24 36.70
C PHE A 64 -25.91 -30.15 37.26
N MET A 65 -24.86 -29.99 36.53
CA MET A 65 -23.74 -30.87 36.94
C MET A 65 -23.18 -30.40 38.28
N TRP A 66 -23.19 -29.15 38.51
CA TRP A 66 -22.62 -28.64 39.77
C TRP A 66 -23.67 -27.81 40.49
N ASP A 67 -23.60 -27.80 41.91
CA ASP A 67 -24.58 -26.98 42.67
C ASP A 67 -24.37 -25.49 42.41
N GLU A 68 -25.32 -24.73 42.59
CA GLU A 68 -25.43 -23.29 42.24
C GLU A 68 -24.31 -22.48 42.92
N ASP A 69 -23.91 -22.88 44.22
CA ASP A 69 -22.83 -22.13 44.91
C ASP A 69 -21.47 -22.36 44.24
N THR A 70 -21.23 -23.57 43.71
CA THR A 70 -19.96 -23.90 43.01
C THR A 70 -19.92 -23.23 41.64
N LEU A 71 -20.99 -23.14 40.96
CA LEU A 71 -21.03 -22.49 39.63
C LEU A 71 -20.86 -20.98 39.76
N ALA A 72 -21.44 -20.43 40.84
CA ALA A 72 -21.31 -18.96 41.02
C ALA A 72 -19.87 -18.58 41.36
N LEU A 73 -19.09 -19.45 42.04
CA LEU A 73 -17.70 -19.17 42.43
C LEU A 73 -16.74 -19.34 41.25
N MET A 74 -17.14 -20.11 40.23
CA MET A 74 -16.15 -20.52 39.20
C MET A 74 -16.57 -19.93 37.84
N LYS A 75 -17.62 -19.13 37.91
CA LYS A 75 -18.10 -18.47 36.68
C LYS A 75 -17.19 -17.29 36.32
N VAL A 76 -16.78 -17.37 35.03
CA VAL A 76 -16.04 -16.22 34.46
C VAL A 76 -16.93 -15.49 33.43
N SER A 77 -17.07 -14.17 33.73
CA SER A 77 -17.92 -13.40 32.79
C SER A 77 -17.06 -12.35 32.06
N LEU A 78 -17.16 -12.40 30.77
CA LEU A 78 -16.37 -11.44 29.95
C LEU A 78 -17.34 -10.53 29.19
N PRO A 79 -17.09 -9.19 29.34
CA PRO A 79 -17.95 -8.27 28.58
C PRO A 79 -17.62 -8.31 27.07
N ARG A 80 -18.77 -8.57 26.15
CA ARG A 80 -18.57 -8.59 24.68
C ARG A 80 -19.68 -7.81 24.00
N PRO A 81 -19.69 -6.48 24.13
CA PRO A 81 -20.84 -5.77 23.54
C PRO A 81 -20.59 -5.42 22.06
N GLN A 82 -21.45 -5.96 21.20
CA GLN A 82 -21.39 -5.67 19.75
C GLN A 82 -22.81 -5.70 19.16
N THR A 83 -23.08 -4.68 18.32
CA THR A 83 -24.42 -4.67 17.68
C THR A 83 -24.25 -4.63 16.16
N TYR A 84 -24.94 -5.61 15.52
CA TYR A 84 -24.89 -5.55 14.03
C TYR A 84 -26.30 -5.70 13.46
N VAL A 85 -26.57 -4.95 12.38
CA VAL A 85 -27.89 -4.96 11.72
C VAL A 85 -27.69 -5.27 10.23
N LYS A 86 -28.48 -6.23 9.73
CA LYS A 86 -28.32 -6.65 8.32
C LYS A 86 -29.70 -6.84 7.67
N VAL A 87 -29.67 -6.58 6.26
CA VAL A 87 -30.93 -6.83 5.54
C VAL A 87 -30.82 -8.15 4.77
N LEU A 88 -31.81 -8.99 4.94
CA LEU A 88 -31.79 -10.29 4.23
C LEU A 88 -32.61 -10.22 2.94
N GLU A 89 -31.87 -10.50 1.77
CA GLU A 89 -32.49 -10.29 0.43
C GLU A 89 -33.07 -11.60 -0.09
N ASN A 90 -32.71 -12.75 0.60
CA ASN A 90 -33.19 -14.10 0.23
C ASN A 90 -33.90 -14.74 1.43
N ASP A 91 -35.06 -15.29 1.20
CA ASP A 91 -35.83 -15.84 2.35
C ASP A 91 -35.91 -17.37 2.23
N SER A 92 -34.87 -17.92 1.61
CA SER A 92 -34.89 -19.40 1.54
C SER A 92 -34.69 -20.02 2.94
N PRO A 93 -35.39 -21.11 3.20
CA PRO A 93 -35.23 -21.81 4.49
C PRO A 93 -33.75 -22.01 4.83
N GLN A 94 -32.88 -22.21 3.79
CA GLN A 94 -31.44 -22.39 4.08
C GLN A 94 -30.82 -21.09 4.57
N GLU A 95 -31.30 -19.99 3.98
CA GLU A 95 -30.76 -18.67 4.39
C GLU A 95 -31.23 -18.34 5.82
N ARG A 96 -32.41 -18.77 6.16
CA ARG A 96 -32.91 -18.51 7.53
C ARG A 96 -32.12 -19.33 8.56
N PHE A 97 -31.74 -20.56 8.16
CA PHE A 97 -30.89 -21.35 9.06
C PHE A 97 -29.51 -20.73 9.21
N ARG A 98 -29.06 -20.17 8.12
CA ARG A 98 -27.69 -19.59 8.13
C ARG A 98 -27.66 -18.35 9.04
N VAL A 99 -28.69 -17.49 8.99
CA VAL A 99 -28.66 -16.22 9.73
C VAL A 99 -28.77 -16.50 11.24
N LEU A 100 -29.41 -17.54 11.57
CA LEU A 100 -29.54 -17.86 13.02
C LEU A 100 -28.39 -18.75 13.46
N GLU A 101 -27.47 -18.96 12.48
CA GLU A 101 -26.27 -19.78 12.75
C GLU A 101 -26.64 -21.14 13.33
N MET A 102 -27.65 -21.77 12.63
CA MET A 102 -28.12 -23.10 13.12
C MET A 102 -27.27 -24.22 12.51
N SER A 103 -26.89 -25.13 13.31
CA SER A 103 -26.15 -26.30 12.83
C SER A 103 -27.09 -27.31 12.14
N PRO A 104 -26.67 -28.17 11.24
CA PRO A 104 -27.48 -29.15 10.50
C PRO A 104 -28.28 -30.05 11.44
N VAL A 105 -27.76 -30.30 12.64
CA VAL A 105 -28.47 -31.17 13.60
C VAL A 105 -29.72 -30.43 14.12
N LEU A 106 -29.61 -29.20 14.43
CA LEU A 106 -30.76 -28.41 14.91
C LEU A 106 -31.73 -28.12 13.76
N GLN A 107 -31.19 -28.13 12.54
CA GLN A 107 -32.09 -27.91 11.38
C GLN A 107 -33.01 -29.12 11.17
N SER A 108 -32.39 -30.34 11.31
CA SER A 108 -33.19 -31.57 11.17
C SER A 108 -34.23 -31.67 12.30
N GLY A 109 -33.83 -31.29 13.52
CA GLY A 109 -34.76 -31.33 14.67
C GLY A 109 -35.90 -30.32 14.52
N THR A 110 -35.68 -29.27 13.88
CA THR A 110 -36.74 -28.26 13.62
C THR A 110 -37.72 -28.79 12.56
N LYS A 111 -37.23 -29.53 11.55
CA LYS A 111 -38.08 -30.03 10.44
C LYS A 111 -38.98 -31.16 10.92
N THR A 112 -38.51 -31.85 12.11
CA THR A 112 -39.27 -33.01 12.62
C THR A 112 -40.18 -32.56 13.78
N GLY A 113 -40.15 -31.05 14.08
CA GLY A 113 -41.03 -30.45 15.10
C GLY A 113 -40.57 -30.81 16.52
N GLN A 114 -39.41 -31.29 16.75
CA GLN A 114 -38.88 -31.72 18.06
C GLN A 114 -38.36 -30.52 18.86
N ILE A 115 -38.08 -29.31 18.20
CA ILE A 115 -37.58 -28.10 18.90
C ILE A 115 -38.61 -26.99 18.73
N THR A 116 -39.06 -26.51 19.90
CA THR A 116 -40.06 -25.40 19.88
C THR A 116 -39.35 -24.05 19.68
N MET A 117 -39.70 -23.36 18.58
CA MET A 117 -39.03 -22.09 18.22
C MET A 117 -39.78 -20.90 18.86
N ASN A 118 -39.07 -20.24 19.80
CA ASN A 118 -39.67 -19.06 20.47
C ASN A 118 -38.81 -17.82 20.25
N GLY A 119 -39.38 -16.66 20.48
CA GLY A 119 -38.63 -15.40 20.33
C GLY A 119 -38.23 -15.13 18.88
N ALA A 120 -37.00 -14.74 18.69
CA ALA A 120 -36.52 -14.37 17.33
C ALA A 120 -36.38 -15.63 16.45
N ALA A 121 -36.19 -16.76 17.06
CA ALA A 121 -36.00 -18.03 16.31
C ALA A 121 -37.33 -18.47 15.65
N ALA A 122 -38.40 -17.91 16.11
CA ALA A 122 -39.72 -18.23 15.50
C ALA A 122 -39.79 -17.72 14.05
N PHE A 123 -38.84 -16.99 13.73
CA PHE A 123 -38.75 -16.50 12.33
C PHE A 123 -38.60 -17.67 11.35
N LEU A 124 -38.19 -18.76 11.79
CA LEU A 124 -38.01 -19.93 10.90
C LEU A 124 -39.36 -20.50 10.45
N ASN A 125 -40.30 -20.18 11.30
CA ASN A 125 -41.63 -20.74 10.95
C ASN A 125 -42.44 -19.75 10.11
N HIS A 126 -41.74 -18.68 9.82
CA HIS A 126 -42.51 -17.74 8.97
C HIS A 126 -42.84 -18.35 7.60
N PRO A 127 -44.09 -18.18 7.07
CA PRO A 127 -44.52 -18.83 5.83
C PRO A 127 -43.60 -18.48 4.64
N GLU A 128 -43.43 -19.55 3.73
CA GLU A 128 -42.57 -19.34 2.54
C GLU A 128 -43.16 -18.26 1.63
N GLN A 129 -42.09 -17.57 1.11
CA GLN A 129 -42.50 -16.44 0.24
C GLN A 129 -43.22 -16.95 -1.02
N SER A 130 -44.43 -16.44 -1.36
CA SER A 130 -45.18 -16.83 -2.58
C SER A 130 -44.64 -16.10 -3.82
N GLN A 131 -44.97 -16.62 -5.11
CA GLN A 131 -44.49 -16.00 -6.37
C GLN A 131 -45.09 -14.62 -6.57
N HIS A 132 -46.11 -14.32 -5.75
CA HIS A 132 -46.77 -13.01 -5.98
C HIS A 132 -46.52 -12.08 -4.80
N GLN A 133 -45.54 -12.56 -3.93
CA GLN A 133 -45.25 -11.77 -2.72
C GLN A 133 -43.75 -11.45 -2.67
N GLU A 134 -43.50 -10.16 -2.48
CA GLU A 134 -42.10 -9.75 -2.29
C GLU A 134 -41.82 -9.51 -0.80
N ARG A 135 -40.58 -10.07 -0.36
CA ARG A 135 -40.29 -10.04 1.09
C ARG A 135 -38.86 -9.52 1.30
N ALA A 136 -38.81 -8.68 2.33
CA ALA A 136 -37.48 -8.27 2.83
C ALA A 136 -37.46 -8.30 4.36
N THR A 137 -36.24 -8.80 4.85
CA THR A 137 -36.21 -8.99 6.31
C THR A 137 -35.02 -8.21 6.88
N LEU A 138 -35.26 -7.44 7.95
CA LEU A 138 -34.20 -6.73 8.68
C LEU A 138 -33.80 -7.54 9.93
N HIS A 139 -32.49 -7.77 10.02
CA HIS A 139 -32.00 -8.61 11.13
C HIS A 139 -31.16 -7.74 12.08
N TYR A 140 -31.66 -7.65 13.29
CA TYR A 140 -30.92 -6.92 14.35
C TYR A 140 -30.36 -7.92 15.37
N ARG A 141 -29.03 -7.72 15.59
CA ARG A 141 -28.40 -8.64 16.57
C ARG A 141 -27.44 -7.85 17.46
N THR A 142 -27.61 -7.95 18.75
CA THR A 142 -26.70 -7.29 19.69
C THR A 142 -26.23 -8.29 20.75
N THR A 143 -24.86 -8.12 21.08
CA THR A 143 -24.31 -9.07 22.08
C THR A 143 -23.89 -8.29 23.33
N THR A 144 -23.91 -8.98 24.52
CA THR A 144 -23.63 -8.26 25.79
C THR A 144 -22.45 -8.93 26.49
N ARG A 145 -22.48 -10.19 26.74
CA ARG A 145 -21.40 -10.77 27.57
C ARG A 145 -21.29 -12.27 27.27
N LEU A 146 -20.13 -12.83 27.67
CA LEU A 146 -19.87 -14.28 27.55
C LEU A 146 -19.58 -14.85 28.94
N ASP A 147 -20.46 -15.73 29.30
CA ASP A 147 -20.25 -16.42 30.60
C ASP A 147 -19.67 -17.82 30.37
N MET A 148 -18.58 -18.10 31.24
CA MET A 148 -17.94 -19.41 31.01
C MET A 148 -17.59 -20.04 32.36
N ILE A 149 -17.47 -21.43 32.23
CA ILE A 149 -17.02 -22.12 33.46
C ILE A 149 -15.49 -22.24 33.41
N SER A 150 -14.81 -21.97 34.52
CA SER A 150 -13.34 -22.01 34.56
C SER A 150 -12.81 -23.40 34.18
N GLN A 151 -11.76 -23.43 33.45
CA GLN A 151 -11.10 -24.66 32.96
C GLN A 151 -10.70 -25.56 34.13
N ARG A 152 -10.43 -25.05 35.27
CA ARG A 152 -10.07 -25.82 36.48
C ARG A 152 -11.25 -26.69 36.94
N LEU A 153 -12.44 -26.23 36.86
CA LEU A 153 -13.64 -26.98 37.28
C LEU A 153 -14.04 -28.02 36.23
N LEU A 154 -13.80 -27.80 34.93
CA LEU A 154 -14.12 -28.77 33.86
C LEU A 154 -13.16 -29.96 33.91
N GLN A 155 -11.92 -29.78 34.66
CA GLN A 155 -10.88 -30.83 34.75
C GLN A 155 -11.01 -31.59 36.08
N GLU A 156 -11.97 -31.19 36.95
CA GLU A 156 -12.20 -31.86 38.24
C GLU A 156 -13.34 -32.87 38.11
N ALA A 157 -13.21 -34.17 38.70
CA ALA A 157 -14.10 -35.35 38.65
C ALA A 157 -15.56 -34.94 38.95
N ALA A 158 -16.46 -35.19 37.84
CA ALA A 158 -17.93 -35.02 37.96
C ALA A 158 -18.45 -35.69 39.24
N PRO A 159 -19.24 -35.03 40.13
CA PRO A 159 -19.82 -35.64 41.34
C PRO A 159 -20.54 -36.96 41.01
N SER A 160 -20.01 -38.20 41.45
CA SER A 160 -20.42 -39.63 41.39
C SER A 160 -21.93 -39.78 41.59
N ALA A 161 -22.70 -38.66 41.92
CA ALA A 161 -24.13 -38.78 42.27
C ALA A 161 -25.02 -38.65 41.02
N LEU A 162 -24.37 -38.43 39.73
CA LEU A 162 -25.21 -38.25 38.53
C LEU A 162 -24.95 -39.37 37.52
N ALA A 163 -23.97 -40.35 37.95
CA ALA A 163 -23.57 -41.47 37.07
C ALA A 163 -24.54 -42.65 37.25
N GLY A 164 -25.58 -42.58 36.37
CA GLY A 164 -26.53 -43.72 36.22
C GLY A 164 -27.98 -43.21 36.20
N GLN A 165 -28.17 -41.84 36.30
CA GLN A 165 -29.54 -41.32 36.44
C GLN A 165 -29.85 -40.34 35.31
N THR A 166 -28.75 -40.23 34.21
CA THR A 166 -29.14 -39.24 33.18
C THR A 166 -28.62 -39.71 31.82
N THR A 167 -29.35 -39.60 30.70
CA THR A 167 -28.99 -39.89 29.29
C THR A 167 -28.17 -38.74 28.69
N ALA A 168 -27.59 -37.81 29.54
CA ALA A 168 -26.96 -36.57 29.06
C ALA A 168 -25.53 -36.85 28.56
N THR A 169 -25.17 -36.30 27.38
CA THR A 169 -23.86 -36.58 26.71
C THR A 169 -22.94 -35.37 26.84
N HIS A 170 -23.51 -34.11 27.21
CA HIS A 170 -22.70 -32.88 27.26
C HIS A 170 -23.17 -31.98 28.41
N VAL A 171 -22.24 -31.09 28.82
CA VAL A 171 -22.64 -30.07 29.81
C VAL A 171 -22.36 -28.67 29.21
N VAL A 172 -23.22 -27.69 29.63
CA VAL A 172 -23.06 -26.33 29.08
C VAL A 172 -21.87 -25.66 29.78
N SER A 173 -20.86 -25.31 28.97
CA SER A 173 -19.61 -24.78 29.57
C SER A 173 -19.49 -23.28 29.34
N ALA A 174 -20.17 -22.83 28.29
CA ALA A 174 -20.13 -21.37 28.05
C ALA A 174 -21.43 -20.94 27.37
N VAL A 175 -21.79 -19.66 27.74
CA VAL A 175 -23.01 -19.14 27.11
C VAL A 175 -22.74 -17.68 26.67
N TYR A 176 -23.12 -17.45 25.44
CA TYR A 176 -22.98 -16.10 24.85
C TYR A 176 -24.33 -15.39 24.84
N PHE A 177 -24.32 -14.23 25.58
CA PHE A 177 -25.64 -13.61 25.80
C PHE A 177 -25.80 -12.38 24.90
N GLY A 178 -27.08 -12.19 24.53
CA GLY A 178 -27.45 -11.02 23.72
C GLY A 178 -28.94 -11.05 23.37
N ALA A 179 -29.27 -10.36 22.32
CA ALA A 179 -30.68 -10.38 21.83
C ALA A 179 -30.70 -10.14 20.32
N GLN A 180 -31.69 -10.82 19.76
CA GLN A 180 -31.83 -10.58 18.30
C GLN A 180 -33.30 -10.39 17.94
N ALA A 181 -33.44 -9.71 16.74
CA ALA A 181 -34.82 -9.45 16.28
C ALA A 181 -34.88 -9.52 14.75
N PHE A 182 -35.99 -10.19 14.32
CA PHE A 182 -36.23 -10.23 12.86
C PHE A 182 -37.53 -9.49 12.53
N LEU A 183 -37.32 -8.49 11.74
CA LEU A 183 -38.51 -7.75 11.26
C LEU A 183 -38.77 -8.08 9.78
N VAL A 184 -39.91 -8.80 9.58
CA VAL A 184 -40.16 -9.31 8.20
C VAL A 184 -41.26 -8.46 7.55
N PHE A 185 -40.82 -7.86 6.41
CA PHE A 185 -41.80 -7.00 5.71
C PHE A 185 -42.28 -7.68 4.42
N ASP A 186 -43.65 -7.90 4.43
CA ASP A 186 -44.22 -8.56 3.24
C ASP A 186 -45.06 -7.57 2.42
N SER A 187 -44.80 -7.73 1.00
CA SER A 187 -45.66 -6.86 0.15
C SER A 187 -46.40 -7.71 -0.87
N ASP A 188 -47.71 -7.48 -1.26
CA ASP A 188 -48.52 -8.27 -2.24
C ASP A 188 -48.32 -7.72 -3.65
N CYS A 189 -47.69 -8.52 -4.70
CA CYS A 189 -47.38 -8.01 -6.06
C CYS A 189 -48.43 -8.50 -7.06
N SER A 190 -49.63 -7.97 -7.21
CA SER A 190 -50.66 -8.31 -8.23
C SER A 190 -50.29 -7.74 -9.60
N ASN A 191 -48.98 -7.12 -9.98
CA ASN A 191 -48.72 -6.64 -11.37
C ASN A 191 -47.25 -6.87 -11.73
N HIS A 192 -46.75 -8.12 -12.11
CA HIS A 192 -45.62 -8.75 -12.81
C HIS A 192 -44.48 -7.77 -13.04
N GLU A 193 -44.22 -6.68 -12.07
CA GLU A 193 -42.89 -6.05 -12.23
C GLU A 193 -42.14 -6.12 -10.91
N LYS A 194 -41.34 -7.19 -10.74
CA LYS A 194 -40.41 -7.44 -9.62
C LYS A 194 -39.69 -6.17 -9.18
N ASN A 195 -40.13 -5.45 -8.15
CA ASN A 195 -39.86 -4.12 -7.60
C ASN A 195 -38.64 -4.14 -6.67
N ALA A 196 -37.31 -4.14 -6.96
CA ALA A 196 -36.01 -3.71 -6.40
C ALA A 196 -36.19 -2.59 -5.36
N ASP A 197 -37.40 -2.26 -4.70
CA ASP A 197 -37.63 -0.96 -4.02
C ASP A 197 -37.81 -1.19 -2.51
N ILE A 198 -38.14 -2.56 -1.82
CA ILE A 198 -38.36 -2.75 -0.37
C ILE A 198 -37.01 -2.98 0.33
N VAL A 199 -36.11 -3.54 -0.37
CA VAL A 199 -34.76 -3.77 0.18
C VAL A 199 -34.02 -2.42 0.32
N ASP A 200 -34.34 -1.55 -0.63
CA ASP A 200 -33.68 -0.22 -0.56
C ASP A 200 -34.19 0.58 0.64
N VAL A 201 -35.50 0.25 1.05
CA VAL A 201 -36.05 0.98 2.22
C VAL A 201 -35.43 0.41 3.51
N LEU A 202 -35.20 -0.90 3.58
CA LEU A 202 -34.65 -1.51 4.81
C LEU A 202 -33.16 -1.21 4.95
N LYS A 203 -32.44 -0.89 3.75
CA LYS A 203 -31.00 -0.56 3.84
C LYS A 203 -30.80 0.80 4.53
N ILE A 204 -31.87 1.57 4.45
CA ILE A 204 -31.75 2.89 5.11
C ILE A 204 -31.84 2.70 6.62
N MET A 205 -32.52 1.59 7.06
CA MET A 205 -32.70 1.35 8.50
C MET A 205 -31.41 0.83 9.13
N THR A 206 -30.41 0.43 8.33
CA THR A 206 -29.15 -0.11 8.91
C THR A 206 -28.21 1.04 9.27
N SER A 207 -28.45 2.29 8.86
CA SER A 207 -27.50 3.41 9.05
C SER A 207 -27.83 4.17 10.33
N THR A 208 -29.11 3.85 10.98
CA THR A 208 -29.47 4.61 12.19
C THR A 208 -30.60 3.88 12.93
N PHE A 209 -30.69 4.06 14.36
CA PHE A 209 -31.74 3.40 15.18
C PHE A 209 -32.83 4.41 15.55
N CYS A 210 -32.64 5.66 14.93
CA CYS A 210 -33.65 6.70 15.22
C CYS A 210 -34.79 6.67 14.18
N PRO A 211 -35.99 6.30 14.68
CA PRO A 211 -37.15 6.12 13.80
C PRO A 211 -37.45 7.41 13.00
N ASN A 212 -37.19 8.66 13.62
CA ASN A 212 -37.53 9.92 12.92
C ASN A 212 -36.51 10.22 11.81
N HIS A 213 -35.29 9.80 12.01
CA HIS A 213 -34.26 9.98 10.98
C HIS A 213 -34.46 9.00 9.81
N ILE A 214 -35.05 7.75 10.12
CA ILE A 214 -35.30 6.74 9.06
C ILE A 214 -36.50 7.18 8.22
N ILE A 215 -37.43 7.78 8.87
CA ILE A 215 -38.70 8.16 8.17
C ILE A 215 -38.40 9.40 7.33
N SER A 216 -37.48 10.34 7.79
CA SER A 216 -37.12 11.56 7.04
C SER A 216 -36.21 11.24 5.86
N SER A 217 -35.52 10.03 5.83
CA SER A 217 -34.57 9.68 4.75
C SER A 217 -35.31 8.96 3.60
N LEU A 218 -36.59 8.58 3.88
CA LEU A 218 -37.37 7.92 2.80
C LEU A 218 -38.02 8.95 1.87
N ASN A 219 -38.05 8.80 0.51
CA ASN A 219 -38.69 9.73 -0.44
C ASN A 219 -40.19 9.43 -0.53
N ALA A 220 -40.98 10.23 -1.13
CA ALA A 220 -42.45 10.21 -1.09
C ALA A 220 -43.00 8.88 -1.65
N ALA A 221 -42.29 8.28 -2.65
CA ALA A 221 -42.72 6.98 -3.22
C ALA A 221 -42.40 5.83 -2.27
N GLU A 222 -41.29 5.93 -1.49
CA GLU A 222 -40.87 4.88 -0.49
C GLU A 222 -41.73 4.96 0.75
N LYS A 223 -42.21 6.16 1.01
CA LYS A 223 -43.12 6.36 2.19
C LYS A 223 -44.52 5.83 1.89
N ALA A 224 -45.00 6.05 0.70
CA ALA A 224 -46.33 5.56 0.29
C ALA A 224 -46.33 4.01 0.19
N LYS A 225 -45.21 3.48 -0.11
CA LYS A 225 -45.08 1.98 -0.25
C LYS A 225 -44.81 1.34 1.10
N SER A 226 -44.05 1.99 2.00
CA SER A 226 -43.74 1.45 3.33
C SER A 226 -45.01 1.41 4.17
N SER A 227 -45.97 2.33 3.86
CA SER A 227 -47.24 2.39 4.60
C SER A 227 -48.15 1.20 4.27
N LEU A 228 -47.70 0.43 3.17
CA LEU A 228 -48.55 -0.70 2.73
C LEU A 228 -47.92 -2.02 3.19
N LEU A 229 -46.80 -1.89 4.00
CA LEU A 229 -46.05 -3.10 4.38
C LEU A 229 -46.48 -3.54 5.79
N ALA A 230 -46.91 -4.70 5.79
CA ALA A 230 -47.11 -5.29 7.13
C ALA A 230 -45.85 -6.03 7.59
N CYS A 231 -45.55 -5.72 8.87
CA CYS A 231 -44.27 -6.30 9.37
C CYS A 231 -44.57 -7.35 10.44
N SER A 232 -44.04 -8.46 10.16
CA SER A 232 -44.11 -9.52 11.19
C SER A 232 -42.85 -9.49 12.05
N LEU A 233 -43.15 -9.46 13.40
CA LEU A 233 -42.00 -9.26 14.31
C LEU A 233 -41.68 -10.57 15.04
N TYR A 234 -40.38 -10.83 15.01
CA TYR A 234 -39.86 -11.95 15.82
C TYR A 234 -38.67 -11.46 16.65
N ILE A 235 -38.99 -11.22 17.95
CA ILE A 235 -37.97 -10.52 18.76
C ILE A 235 -37.81 -11.27 20.08
N ASP A 236 -36.53 -11.21 20.61
CA ASP A 236 -36.20 -11.97 21.83
C ASP A 236 -36.60 -11.18 23.08
N VAL A 237 -36.60 -9.85 22.89
CA VAL A 237 -36.83 -9.04 24.09
C VAL A 237 -38.13 -8.22 23.89
N GLY A 238 -39.05 -8.48 24.83
CA GLY A 238 -40.29 -7.68 24.75
C GLY A 238 -41.47 -8.53 24.24
N ASP A 239 -42.64 -8.36 24.78
CA ASP A 239 -43.87 -9.06 24.33
C ASP A 239 -44.68 -8.17 23.38
N TRP A 240 -44.21 -8.23 22.09
CA TRP A 240 -44.84 -7.30 21.12
C TRP A 240 -45.88 -8.05 20.28
N LYS A 241 -46.99 -7.37 19.97
CA LYS A 241 -48.08 -8.00 19.19
C LYS A 241 -47.81 -7.86 17.68
N SER A 242 -47.55 -9.04 16.94
CA SER A 242 -47.31 -9.12 15.48
C SER A 242 -48.56 -9.63 14.77
N PRO A 243 -48.86 -9.07 13.36
CA PRO A 243 -48.06 -8.17 12.52
C PRO A 243 -48.26 -6.70 12.88
N VAL A 244 -47.19 -5.85 12.73
CA VAL A 244 -47.28 -4.41 13.08
C VAL A 244 -47.04 -3.58 11.81
N SER A 245 -47.59 -2.33 11.89
CA SER A 245 -47.38 -1.42 10.74
C SER A 245 -45.90 -1.00 10.64
N PHE A 246 -45.56 -0.55 9.53
CA PHE A 246 -44.15 -0.13 9.30
C PHE A 246 -43.73 0.93 10.32
N ASP A 247 -44.56 1.86 10.71
CA ASP A 247 -44.20 2.92 11.69
C ASP A 247 -44.02 2.32 13.09
N GLU A 248 -44.96 1.41 13.35
CA GLU A 248 -44.82 0.76 14.68
C GLU A 248 -43.56 -0.11 14.74
N ALA A 249 -43.22 -0.72 13.67
CA ALA A 249 -42.00 -1.55 13.61
C ALA A 249 -40.75 -0.68 13.79
N LEU A 250 -40.77 0.59 13.35
CA LEU A 250 -39.61 1.49 13.49
C LEU A 250 -39.46 1.97 14.93
N GLU A 251 -40.62 2.11 15.52
CA GLU A 251 -40.53 2.52 16.94
C GLU A 251 -39.92 1.38 17.79
N ILE A 252 -40.38 0.23 17.39
CA ILE A 252 -39.85 -0.92 18.16
C ILE A 252 -38.37 -1.13 17.84
N TYR A 253 -38.01 -0.96 16.65
CA TYR A 253 -36.59 -1.07 16.24
C TYR A 253 -35.74 0.00 16.94
N GLY A 254 -36.22 1.23 17.11
CA GLY A 254 -35.49 2.35 17.76
C GLY A 254 -35.32 2.09 19.26
N SER A 255 -36.17 1.26 19.83
CA SER A 255 -36.11 1.07 21.28
C SER A 255 -35.25 -0.15 21.64
N LEU A 256 -34.73 -0.94 20.67
CA LEU A 256 -34.08 -2.25 20.91
C LEU A 256 -32.74 -2.07 21.61
N PRO A 257 -31.99 -0.96 21.38
CA PRO A 257 -30.71 -0.78 22.10
C PRO A 257 -30.91 -0.48 23.58
N THR A 258 -32.04 0.03 23.96
CA THR A 258 -32.24 0.42 25.38
C THR A 258 -32.96 -0.70 26.14
N LEU A 259 -33.38 -1.73 25.52
CA LEU A 259 -34.29 -2.72 26.13
C LEU A 259 -33.48 -3.83 26.81
N LEU A 260 -32.16 -3.87 26.62
CA LEU A 260 -31.35 -4.98 27.19
C LEU A 260 -30.82 -4.58 28.57
N GLY A 261 -31.14 -3.20 29.08
CA GLY A 261 -30.77 -2.76 30.44
C GLY A 261 -29.27 -2.41 30.51
N SER A 262 -28.67 -1.43 31.36
CA SER A 262 -27.31 -0.85 31.45
C SER A 262 -26.26 -1.94 31.72
N LYS A 263 -26.78 -3.20 32.17
CA LYS A 263 -25.79 -4.27 32.40
C LYS A 263 -26.19 -5.53 31.62
N GLY A 264 -27.20 -5.38 30.62
CA GLY A 264 -27.63 -6.55 29.81
C GLY A 264 -28.53 -7.50 30.62
N GLU A 265 -29.29 -7.01 31.54
CA GLU A 265 -30.10 -7.79 32.48
C GLU A 265 -31.21 -8.56 31.75
N ARG A 266 -31.51 -8.11 30.63
CA ARG A 266 -32.62 -8.79 29.93
C ARG A 266 -32.10 -9.56 28.72
N ALA A 267 -30.74 -9.80 28.71
CA ALA A 267 -30.10 -10.49 27.57
C ALA A 267 -30.45 -12.00 27.63
N VAL A 268 -30.71 -12.54 26.43
CA VAL A 268 -31.03 -13.99 26.35
C VAL A 268 -29.85 -14.73 25.69
N PRO A 269 -29.73 -16.03 25.89
CA PRO A 269 -28.62 -16.80 25.31
C PRO A 269 -28.74 -16.89 23.78
N LEU A 270 -27.67 -16.44 23.15
CA LEU A 270 -27.70 -16.50 21.67
C LEU A 270 -26.96 -17.73 21.17
N LYS A 271 -25.89 -18.06 21.95
CA LYS A 271 -25.07 -19.22 21.54
C LYS A 271 -24.55 -19.94 22.79
N VAL A 272 -24.36 -21.33 22.53
CA VAL A 272 -23.90 -22.07 23.73
C VAL A 272 -22.80 -23.04 23.30
N TRP A 273 -21.92 -23.24 24.27
CA TRP A 273 -20.86 -24.22 24.01
C TRP A 273 -21.05 -25.42 24.94
N LEU A 274 -21.10 -26.59 24.24
CA LEU A 274 -21.39 -27.82 25.01
C LEU A 274 -20.12 -28.67 25.11
N TYR A 275 -19.82 -28.88 26.38
CA TYR A 275 -18.60 -29.69 26.64
C TYR A 275 -18.97 -31.16 26.89
N PRO A 276 -18.28 -32.09 26.05
CA PRO A 276 -18.66 -33.51 26.15
C PRO A 276 -18.35 -34.10 27.53
N LEU A 277 -19.43 -34.76 27.98
CA LEU A 277 -19.24 -35.38 29.30
C LEU A 277 -18.22 -36.52 29.22
N LYS A 278 -17.98 -37.17 28.04
CA LYS A 278 -16.97 -38.24 27.83
C LYS A 278 -15.55 -37.72 28.09
N LYS A 279 -15.39 -36.38 27.94
CA LYS A 279 -14.05 -35.78 28.19
C LYS A 279 -13.86 -35.51 29.69
N LEU A 280 -15.07 -35.43 30.32
CA LEU A 280 -15.05 -35.25 31.78
C LEU A 280 -14.77 -36.57 32.49
N ASP A 281 -14.53 -37.58 31.53
CA ASP A 281 -14.22 -38.92 32.04
C ASP A 281 -13.48 -39.71 30.96
N LYS A 282 -12.28 -39.41 30.61
CA LYS A 282 -11.35 -40.35 29.92
C LYS A 282 -11.71 -41.81 30.22
N SER A 283 -13.06 -42.14 30.78
CA SER A 283 -13.36 -43.54 31.12
C SER A 283 -14.70 -43.97 30.54
N SER A 284 -15.52 -43.17 29.54
CA SER A 284 -16.89 -43.60 29.18
C SER A 284 -16.95 -44.00 27.69
N VAL A 285 -15.89 -43.81 26.73
CA VAL A 285 -15.80 -44.45 25.40
C VAL A 285 -14.95 -45.72 25.51
N CYS A 286 -14.15 -45.77 26.56
CA CYS A 286 -13.39 -47.00 26.90
C CYS A 286 -14.25 -47.93 27.76
N ALA A 287 -15.45 -47.32 28.33
CA ALA A 287 -16.30 -48.16 29.20
C ALA A 287 -17.51 -48.69 28.41
N ALA A 288 -17.94 -48.03 27.04
CA ALA A 288 -19.12 -48.43 26.23
C ALA A 288 -18.70 -49.39 25.11
N LEU A 289 -17.38 -49.64 24.81
CA LEU A 289 -16.85 -50.63 23.85
C LEU A 289 -15.90 -51.59 24.56
N SER A 290 -16.18 -51.77 25.90
CA SER A 290 -15.34 -52.72 26.67
C SER A 290 -15.34 -54.11 26.00
N GLY A 291 -14.23 -54.40 25.05
CA GLY A 291 -14.08 -55.72 24.39
C GLY A 291 -13.62 -55.55 22.93
N VAL A 292 -13.29 -54.25 22.34
CA VAL A 292 -12.82 -53.95 20.98
C VAL A 292 -11.37 -53.44 21.06
N SER A 293 -10.49 -53.93 20.16
CA SER A 293 -9.05 -53.61 20.14
C SER A 293 -8.82 -52.09 19.99
N GLU A 294 -7.98 -51.59 20.76
CA GLU A 294 -7.54 -50.18 20.77
C GLU A 294 -7.17 -49.70 19.35
N THR A 295 -6.73 -50.53 18.52
CA THR A 295 -6.33 -50.18 17.15
C THR A 295 -7.56 -49.88 16.28
N LEU A 296 -8.63 -50.54 16.40
CA LEU A 296 -9.86 -50.34 15.61
C LEU A 296 -10.60 -49.08 16.07
N MET A 297 -10.33 -48.81 17.34
CA MET A 297 -10.94 -47.57 17.89
C MET A 297 -10.21 -46.33 17.35
N HIS A 298 -8.94 -46.50 17.29
CA HIS A 298 -8.18 -45.38 16.72
C HIS A 298 -8.51 -45.17 15.23
N GLN A 299 -8.79 -46.24 14.50
CA GLN A 299 -9.10 -46.12 13.06
C GLN A 299 -10.48 -45.47 12.85
N ALA A 300 -11.40 -45.82 13.67
CA ALA A 300 -12.73 -45.19 13.56
C ALA A 300 -12.66 -43.70 13.92
N GLU A 301 -11.84 -43.44 14.95
CA GLU A 301 -11.63 -42.02 15.30
C GLU A 301 -10.95 -41.25 14.16
N TYR A 302 -10.03 -41.93 13.58
CA TYR A 302 -9.32 -41.28 12.46
C TYR A 302 -10.28 -40.97 11.31
N ILE A 303 -11.13 -41.84 10.99
CA ILE A 303 -12.05 -41.64 9.85
C ILE A 303 -13.02 -40.49 10.17
N LEU A 304 -13.56 -40.42 11.38
CA LEU A 304 -14.48 -39.32 11.75
C LEU A 304 -13.76 -37.97 11.73
N GLU A 305 -12.53 -38.06 12.23
CA GLU A 305 -11.76 -36.81 12.16
C GLU A 305 -11.51 -36.38 10.71
N HIS A 306 -11.15 -37.36 9.91
CA HIS A 306 -10.93 -37.03 8.49
C HIS A 306 -12.20 -36.44 7.84
N LEU A 307 -13.34 -37.00 8.05
CA LEU A 307 -14.60 -36.49 7.46
C LEU A 307 -14.90 -35.08 7.99
N ARG A 308 -14.54 -34.87 9.27
CA ARG A 308 -14.76 -33.53 9.84
C ARG A 308 -13.84 -32.50 9.17
N LYS A 309 -12.61 -32.97 9.06
CA LYS A 309 -11.65 -32.07 8.40
C LYS A 309 -12.11 -31.69 6.98
N GLN A 310 -12.56 -32.61 6.18
CA GLN A 310 -12.98 -32.32 4.79
C GLN A 310 -14.19 -31.39 4.76
N ILE A 311 -15.05 -31.49 5.73
CA ILE A 311 -16.23 -30.60 5.79
C ILE A 311 -15.77 -29.17 6.11
N ARG A 312 -14.81 -29.14 6.97
CA ARG A 312 -14.29 -27.81 7.31
C ARG A 312 -13.65 -27.14 6.10
N ILE A 313 -12.83 -27.86 5.44
CA ILE A 313 -12.15 -27.30 4.26
C ILE A 313 -13.19 -26.79 3.25
N CYS A 314 -14.24 -27.46 3.06
CA CYS A 314 -15.30 -27.01 2.12
C CYS A 314 -15.95 -25.71 2.61
N GLU A 315 -16.19 -25.67 3.93
CA GLU A 315 -16.81 -24.45 4.48
C GLU A 315 -15.87 -23.25 4.36
N ASP A 316 -14.59 -23.55 4.50
CA ASP A 316 -13.60 -22.46 4.36
C ASP A 316 -13.54 -21.96 2.91
N ILE A 317 -13.56 -22.93 1.97
CA ILE A 317 -13.52 -22.53 0.53
C ILE A 317 -14.73 -21.65 0.20
N ILE A 318 -15.85 -21.91 0.86
CA ILE A 318 -17.10 -21.17 0.55
C ILE A 318 -17.06 -19.80 1.24
N ARG A 319 -16.42 -19.66 2.46
CA ARG A 319 -16.46 -18.42 3.27
C ARG A 319 -15.27 -17.51 2.93
N ASP A 320 -14.26 -18.05 2.30
CA ASP A 320 -13.05 -17.26 2.03
C ASP A 320 -13.33 -16.13 1.03
N TYR A 321 -13.01 -14.87 1.52
CA TYR A 321 -13.30 -13.59 0.83
C TYR A 321 -12.53 -13.50 -0.51
N ILE A 322 -11.33 -14.18 -0.65
CA ILE A 322 -10.50 -14.12 -1.88
C ILE A 322 -11.21 -14.88 -3.01
N ASN A 323 -12.14 -15.81 -2.70
CA ASN A 323 -12.78 -16.68 -3.72
C ASN A 323 -14.16 -16.13 -4.10
N VAL A 324 -14.60 -14.90 -3.45
CA VAL A 324 -15.99 -14.40 -3.58
C VAL A 324 -16.20 -13.86 -5.00
N ASN A 325 -15.23 -13.31 -5.56
CA ASN A 325 -15.37 -12.71 -6.90
C ASN A 325 -15.33 -13.78 -7.99
N VAL A 326 -14.42 -14.79 -7.78
CA VAL A 326 -14.34 -15.87 -8.79
C VAL A 326 -15.59 -16.75 -8.70
N ILE A 327 -16.13 -17.02 -7.55
CA ILE A 327 -17.32 -17.87 -7.33
C ILE A 327 -18.56 -17.16 -7.87
N MET A 328 -18.55 -15.75 -7.80
CA MET A 328 -19.68 -15.01 -8.42
C MET A 328 -19.65 -15.14 -9.94
N GLN A 329 -18.49 -15.25 -10.45
CA GLN A 329 -18.34 -15.30 -11.92
C GLN A 329 -18.53 -16.73 -12.44
N PHE A 330 -18.34 -17.78 -11.47
CA PHE A 330 -18.54 -19.18 -11.89
C PHE A 330 -19.42 -19.90 -10.86
N PRO A 331 -20.74 -19.89 -10.91
CA PRO A 331 -21.66 -20.40 -9.89
C PRO A 331 -21.67 -21.94 -9.87
N THR A 332 -21.26 -22.56 -10.94
CA THR A 332 -21.23 -24.04 -10.99
C THR A 332 -20.16 -24.59 -10.03
N LEU A 333 -19.10 -23.85 -9.75
CA LEU A 333 -18.04 -24.30 -8.82
C LEU A 333 -18.55 -24.26 -7.37
N GLU A 334 -19.29 -23.28 -7.17
CA GLU A 334 -19.91 -23.20 -5.82
C GLU A 334 -20.95 -24.30 -5.62
N ASP A 335 -21.65 -24.53 -6.64
CA ASP A 335 -22.67 -25.61 -6.54
C ASP A 335 -22.01 -26.97 -6.30
N ASP A 336 -20.89 -27.24 -6.93
CA ASP A 336 -20.21 -28.55 -6.77
C ASP A 336 -19.67 -28.69 -5.34
N VAL A 337 -19.07 -27.61 -4.77
CA VAL A 337 -18.48 -27.68 -3.41
C VAL A 337 -19.60 -27.81 -2.37
N ILE A 338 -20.73 -27.14 -2.65
CA ILE A 338 -21.87 -27.26 -1.70
C ILE A 338 -22.44 -28.68 -1.77
N ALA A 339 -22.58 -29.11 -3.00
CA ALA A 339 -23.12 -30.50 -3.14
C ALA A 339 -22.18 -31.50 -2.44
N PHE A 340 -20.92 -31.39 -2.56
CA PHE A 340 -19.95 -32.30 -1.89
C PHE A 340 -20.06 -32.16 -0.38
N LEU A 341 -20.15 -30.96 0.16
CA LEU A 341 -20.30 -30.72 1.61
C LEU A 341 -21.54 -31.44 2.16
N GLU A 342 -22.61 -31.31 1.40
CA GLU A 342 -23.85 -31.95 1.90
C GLU A 342 -23.72 -33.48 1.91
N LEU A 343 -23.09 -33.99 0.87
CA LEU A 343 -22.94 -35.46 0.81
C LEU A 343 -21.97 -35.94 1.89
N MET A 344 -20.91 -35.21 2.26
CA MET A 344 -19.96 -35.59 3.32
C MET A 344 -20.65 -35.56 4.69
N GLN A 345 -21.54 -34.54 4.86
CA GLN A 345 -22.26 -34.45 6.15
C GLN A 345 -23.24 -35.60 6.31
N GLU A 346 -23.82 -35.91 5.14
CA GLU A 346 -24.78 -37.04 5.20
C GLU A 346 -24.04 -38.36 5.49
N TYR A 347 -22.92 -38.59 4.90
CA TYR A 347 -22.19 -39.86 5.13
C TYR A 347 -21.64 -39.89 6.56
N GLN A 348 -21.13 -38.73 7.08
CA GLN A 348 -20.62 -38.69 8.47
C GLN A 348 -21.71 -39.14 9.46
N THR A 349 -22.94 -38.70 9.18
CA THR A 349 -24.04 -39.11 10.05
C THR A 349 -24.32 -40.61 9.92
N THR A 350 -24.25 -41.08 8.64
CA THR A 350 -24.48 -42.53 8.41
C THR A 350 -23.39 -43.36 9.10
N PHE A 351 -22.18 -42.92 8.99
CA PHE A 351 -21.05 -43.67 9.60
C PHE A 351 -21.16 -43.62 11.12
N GLN A 352 -21.60 -42.45 11.75
CA GLN A 352 -21.77 -42.33 13.21
C GLN A 352 -22.94 -43.19 13.69
N LYS A 353 -24.00 -43.19 12.86
CA LYS A 353 -25.13 -44.09 13.18
C LYS A 353 -24.70 -45.57 13.14
N GLY A 354 -23.78 -45.92 12.16
CA GLY A 354 -23.24 -47.30 12.06
C GLY A 354 -22.45 -47.68 13.32
N ILE A 355 -21.70 -46.71 13.87
CA ILE A 355 -20.90 -46.98 15.09
C ILE A 355 -21.84 -47.11 16.29
N ALA A 356 -22.92 -46.25 16.30
CA ALA A 356 -23.93 -46.28 17.38
C ALA A 356 -24.70 -47.61 17.38
N ASP A 357 -24.98 -48.15 16.16
CA ASP A 357 -25.70 -49.44 16.06
C ASP A 357 -24.83 -50.59 16.57
N ILE A 358 -23.54 -50.46 16.49
CA ILE A 358 -22.61 -51.55 16.89
C ILE A 358 -22.46 -51.56 18.41
N VAL A 359 -22.76 -50.40 19.02
CA VAL A 359 -22.68 -50.27 20.49
C VAL A 359 -23.82 -51.08 21.13
N HIS A 360 -24.88 -51.43 20.36
CA HIS A 360 -26.06 -52.14 20.91
C HIS A 360 -25.96 -53.64 20.62
N ILE A 361 -24.73 -54.15 20.04
CA ILE A 361 -24.52 -55.56 19.64
C ILE A 361 -23.80 -56.28 20.79
N LYS A 362 -24.15 -57.54 21.10
CA LYS A 362 -23.55 -58.35 22.17
C LYS A 362 -22.01 -58.35 22.10
N GLU A 363 -21.19 -58.13 23.21
CA GLU A 363 -19.74 -57.93 23.49
C GLU A 363 -18.88 -58.87 22.65
N GLY A 364 -19.37 -60.04 21.98
CA GLY A 364 -18.54 -61.05 21.27
C GLY A 364 -18.55 -60.83 19.76
N LYS A 365 -19.50 -59.92 19.15
CA LYS A 365 -19.62 -59.71 17.68
C LYS A 365 -19.38 -58.24 17.34
N ARG A 366 -18.98 -57.42 18.35
CA ARG A 366 -18.81 -55.96 18.19
C ARG A 366 -17.53 -55.66 17.42
N GLU A 367 -16.55 -56.44 17.62
CA GLU A 367 -15.25 -56.18 16.94
C GLU A 367 -15.35 -56.51 15.45
N ARG A 368 -16.01 -57.61 15.12
CA ARG A 368 -16.15 -58.00 13.70
C ARG A 368 -17.04 -57.02 12.94
N SER A 369 -18.08 -56.53 13.59
CA SER A 369 -19.01 -55.57 12.92
C SER A 369 -18.32 -54.22 12.70
N LEU A 370 -17.44 -53.84 13.72
CA LEU A 370 -16.70 -52.57 13.53
C LEU A 370 -15.64 -52.74 12.44
N GLN A 371 -15.04 -53.89 12.36
CA GLN A 371 -14.07 -54.14 11.28
C GLN A 371 -14.77 -54.11 9.90
N ASP A 372 -15.95 -54.64 9.80
CA ASP A 372 -16.68 -54.64 8.52
C ASP A 372 -17.07 -53.21 8.12
N LEU A 373 -17.47 -52.44 9.15
CA LEU A 373 -17.86 -51.03 8.87
C LEU A 373 -16.64 -50.23 8.40
N LEU A 374 -15.49 -50.48 9.01
CA LEU A 374 -14.27 -49.74 8.59
C LEU A 374 -13.83 -50.19 7.20
N LYS A 375 -13.95 -51.49 6.96
CA LYS A 375 -13.59 -51.99 5.61
C LYS A 375 -14.54 -51.42 4.55
N ARG A 376 -15.74 -51.26 4.88
CA ARG A 376 -16.71 -50.69 3.91
C ARG A 376 -16.38 -49.22 3.61
N HIS A 377 -15.93 -48.52 4.66
CA HIS A 377 -15.53 -47.12 4.43
C HIS A 377 -14.30 -47.04 3.50
N SER A 378 -13.35 -47.91 3.81
CA SER A 378 -12.12 -47.83 2.99
C SER A 378 -12.39 -48.13 1.52
N GLN A 379 -13.46 -48.90 1.23
CA GLN A 379 -13.74 -49.28 -0.17
C GLN A 379 -14.77 -48.33 -0.78
N SER A 380 -15.16 -47.42 -0.01
CA SER A 380 -16.20 -46.50 -0.52
C SER A 380 -15.56 -45.27 -1.19
N PRO A 381 -16.39 -44.53 -2.03
CA PRO A 381 -15.89 -43.31 -2.64
C PRO A 381 -15.60 -42.21 -1.61
N PHE A 382 -15.96 -42.54 -0.24
CA PHE A 382 -15.76 -41.52 0.81
C PHE A 382 -14.43 -41.77 1.52
N SER A 383 -13.62 -42.62 0.94
CA SER A 383 -12.31 -42.85 1.56
C SER A 383 -11.47 -41.55 1.54
N ALA A 384 -10.58 -41.50 2.48
CA ALA A 384 -9.77 -40.27 2.62
C ALA A 384 -8.98 -39.98 1.34
N GLU A 385 -8.49 -40.96 0.71
CA GLU A 385 -7.69 -40.77 -0.51
C GLU A 385 -8.51 -40.12 -1.62
N LYS A 386 -9.71 -40.60 -1.87
CA LYS A 386 -10.53 -40.11 -3.02
C LYS A 386 -11.13 -38.74 -2.70
N THR A 387 -11.56 -38.51 -1.49
CA THR A 387 -12.20 -37.22 -1.14
C THR A 387 -11.13 -36.12 -1.04
N ASN A 388 -9.93 -36.48 -0.55
CA ASN A 388 -8.85 -35.46 -0.56
C ASN A 388 -8.45 -35.07 -1.98
N GLN A 389 -8.38 -36.03 -2.77
CA GLN A 389 -7.99 -35.74 -4.17
C GLN A 389 -9.02 -34.83 -4.84
N TRP A 390 -10.23 -35.07 -4.67
CA TRP A 390 -11.26 -34.20 -5.31
C TRP A 390 -11.15 -32.78 -4.77
N LEU A 391 -10.99 -32.65 -3.44
CA LEU A 391 -10.89 -31.29 -2.86
C LEU A 391 -9.61 -30.59 -3.35
N GLU A 392 -8.55 -31.30 -3.39
CA GLU A 392 -7.30 -30.70 -3.93
C GLU A 392 -7.49 -30.21 -5.37
N ASN A 393 -8.19 -30.97 -6.20
CA ASN A 393 -8.44 -30.55 -7.59
C ASN A 393 -9.27 -29.27 -7.66
N LYS A 394 -10.23 -29.23 -6.76
CA LYS A 394 -11.08 -28.02 -6.80
C LYS A 394 -10.32 -26.80 -6.29
N GLU A 395 -9.53 -26.97 -5.29
CA GLU A 395 -8.68 -25.86 -4.82
C GLU A 395 -7.72 -25.38 -5.91
N THR A 396 -7.17 -26.31 -6.61
CA THR A 396 -6.25 -25.96 -7.71
C THR A 396 -7.00 -25.19 -8.81
N GLU A 397 -8.19 -25.63 -9.13
CA GLU A 397 -8.98 -24.91 -10.16
C GLU A 397 -9.25 -23.45 -9.72
N LEU A 398 -9.54 -23.34 -8.41
CA LEU A 398 -9.80 -21.98 -7.90
C LEU A 398 -8.51 -21.14 -7.92
N LYS A 399 -7.50 -21.79 -7.60
CA LYS A 399 -6.21 -21.09 -7.65
C LYS A 399 -5.86 -20.62 -9.07
N ILE A 400 -6.06 -21.45 -10.08
CA ILE A 400 -5.76 -21.10 -11.48
C ILE A 400 -6.63 -19.91 -11.91
N LEU A 401 -7.88 -19.92 -11.53
CA LEU A 401 -8.79 -18.80 -11.94
C LEU A 401 -8.39 -17.52 -11.22
N ASN A 402 -8.03 -17.70 -10.00
CA ASN A 402 -7.57 -16.48 -9.29
C ASN A 402 -6.27 -15.95 -9.89
N ASP A 403 -5.39 -16.85 -10.27
CA ASP A 403 -4.12 -16.43 -10.93
C ASP A 403 -4.40 -15.73 -12.26
N PHE A 404 -5.37 -16.21 -13.02
CA PHE A 404 -5.71 -15.49 -14.28
C PHE A 404 -6.21 -14.09 -13.97
N ARG A 405 -6.98 -13.99 -12.97
CA ARG A 405 -7.50 -12.66 -12.61
C ARG A 405 -6.36 -11.73 -12.17
N ALA A 406 -5.51 -12.23 -11.29
CA ALA A 406 -4.38 -11.40 -10.85
C ALA A 406 -3.51 -10.96 -12.05
N ALA A 407 -3.49 -11.81 -13.08
CA ALA A 407 -2.64 -11.47 -14.25
C ALA A 407 -3.46 -10.72 -15.31
N ASP A 408 -4.67 -10.28 -15.00
CA ASP A 408 -5.58 -9.52 -15.87
C ASP A 408 -5.85 -10.26 -17.19
N ILE A 409 -5.97 -11.60 -17.13
CA ILE A 409 -6.31 -12.40 -18.32
C ILE A 409 -7.83 -12.62 -18.35
N THR A 410 -8.42 -12.37 -19.48
CA THR A 410 -9.89 -12.52 -19.60
C THR A 410 -10.28 -13.98 -19.78
N VAL A 411 -11.30 -14.40 -18.98
CA VAL A 411 -11.74 -15.81 -19.05
C VAL A 411 -13.09 -15.87 -19.77
N VAL A 412 -13.13 -16.71 -20.77
CA VAL A 412 -14.37 -16.77 -21.58
C VAL A 412 -15.04 -18.14 -21.32
N LYS A 413 -16.44 -18.13 -21.38
CA LYS A 413 -17.20 -19.29 -20.88
C LYS A 413 -17.91 -20.02 -22.03
N SER A 414 -17.92 -19.37 -23.17
CA SER A 414 -18.59 -20.07 -24.30
C SER A 414 -17.86 -19.76 -25.60
N GLN A 415 -18.15 -20.75 -26.51
CA GLN A 415 -17.50 -20.56 -27.83
C GLN A 415 -17.96 -19.25 -28.49
N ALA A 416 -19.16 -18.74 -28.30
CA ALA A 416 -19.68 -17.48 -28.88
C ALA A 416 -18.96 -16.26 -28.30
N GLU A 417 -18.67 -16.33 -26.99
CA GLU A 417 -17.95 -15.22 -26.34
C GLU A 417 -16.50 -15.13 -26.81
N LEU A 418 -15.99 -16.33 -26.97
CA LEU A 418 -14.60 -16.37 -27.48
C LEU A 418 -14.51 -15.74 -28.88
N GLN A 419 -15.51 -16.00 -29.73
CA GLN A 419 -15.46 -15.43 -31.10
C GLN A 419 -15.70 -13.91 -31.07
N GLN A 420 -16.44 -13.48 -30.16
CA GLN A 420 -16.69 -12.03 -30.02
C GLN A 420 -15.41 -11.31 -29.56
N VAL A 421 -14.73 -11.94 -28.60
CA VAL A 421 -13.52 -11.29 -28.06
C VAL A 421 -12.41 -11.29 -29.12
N ILE A 422 -12.41 -12.32 -29.88
CA ILE A 422 -11.36 -12.40 -30.93
C ILE A 422 -11.66 -11.41 -32.05
N SER A 423 -12.92 -11.22 -32.43
CA SER A 423 -13.32 -10.35 -33.57
C SER A 423 -13.27 -8.87 -33.17
N HIS A 424 -13.39 -8.53 -31.87
CA HIS A 424 -13.49 -7.13 -31.43
C HIS A 424 -12.16 -6.68 -30.80
N SER A 425 -11.14 -7.60 -30.79
CA SER A 425 -9.89 -7.21 -30.11
C SER A 425 -9.12 -6.16 -30.93
N GLN A 426 -8.74 -4.93 -30.30
CA GLN A 426 -7.95 -3.84 -30.94
C GLN A 426 -6.53 -4.31 -31.27
N LYS A 427 -6.25 -5.54 -30.66
CA LYS A 427 -4.89 -6.07 -30.90
C LYS A 427 -4.93 -7.19 -31.96
N THR A 428 -3.86 -7.22 -32.82
CA THR A 428 -3.80 -8.12 -34.01
C THR A 428 -3.41 -9.53 -33.58
N ARG A 429 -2.84 -9.67 -32.27
CA ARG A 429 -2.41 -11.02 -31.84
C ARG A 429 -3.17 -11.42 -30.58
N VAL A 430 -3.73 -12.71 -30.65
CA VAL A 430 -4.49 -13.20 -29.48
C VAL A 430 -4.02 -14.64 -29.17
N MET A 431 -3.52 -14.77 -27.87
CA MET A 431 -3.21 -16.14 -27.39
C MET A 431 -4.32 -16.65 -26.49
N CYS A 432 -4.78 -17.83 -26.90
CA CYS A 432 -5.96 -18.32 -26.15
C CYS A 432 -5.64 -19.71 -25.57
N LEU A 433 -5.74 -19.70 -24.21
CA LEU A 433 -5.59 -21.00 -23.55
C LEU A 433 -6.96 -21.65 -23.32
N THR A 434 -7.04 -22.82 -23.83
CA THR A 434 -8.33 -23.51 -23.63
C THR A 434 -8.20 -24.51 -22.47
N LEU A 435 -9.13 -24.18 -21.40
CA LEU A 435 -9.15 -25.04 -20.21
C LEU A 435 -10.51 -25.74 -20.09
N TYR A 436 -10.46 -26.93 -19.53
CA TYR A 436 -11.70 -27.69 -19.22
C TYR A 436 -12.82 -26.73 -18.80
N SER A 437 -14.09 -27.02 -19.36
CA SER A 437 -15.37 -26.36 -19.04
C SER A 437 -15.98 -27.00 -17.78
N PRO A 438 -16.22 -26.31 -16.71
CA PRO A 438 -16.99 -26.73 -15.52
C PRO A 438 -18.47 -26.96 -15.85
N ASP A 439 -18.95 -27.13 -17.07
CA ASP A 439 -20.41 -27.10 -17.28
C ASP A 439 -20.91 -28.52 -17.55
N VAL A 440 -20.13 -29.69 -16.98
CA VAL A 440 -20.79 -31.01 -17.05
C VAL A 440 -20.90 -31.56 -15.62
N GLU A 441 -22.14 -31.64 -15.05
CA GLU A 441 -22.36 -32.38 -13.79
C GLU A 441 -21.14 -33.25 -13.42
N ASP A 442 -20.50 -32.88 -12.28
CA ASP A 442 -19.27 -33.52 -11.75
C ASP A 442 -19.51 -35.02 -11.51
N SER A 443 -18.89 -35.84 -12.30
CA SER A 443 -19.06 -37.31 -12.33
C SER A 443 -18.75 -37.94 -10.96
N PHE A 444 -17.79 -37.26 -10.08
CA PHE A 444 -17.46 -37.80 -8.74
C PHE A 444 -18.60 -37.52 -7.76
N ILE A 445 -19.16 -36.35 -7.82
CA ILE A 445 -20.31 -36.03 -6.94
C ILE A 445 -21.48 -36.97 -7.24
N THR A 446 -21.66 -37.32 -8.53
CA THR A 446 -22.74 -38.26 -8.87
C THR A 446 -22.46 -39.64 -8.29
N ALA A 447 -21.19 -40.03 -8.31
CA ALA A 447 -20.82 -41.34 -7.74
C ALA A 447 -21.07 -41.36 -6.21
N LEU A 448 -20.76 -40.20 -5.49
CA LEU A 448 -21.00 -40.15 -4.03
C LEU A 448 -22.50 -40.22 -3.73
N ARG A 449 -23.24 -39.61 -4.57
CA ARG A 449 -24.71 -39.61 -4.35
C ARG A 449 -25.29 -41.01 -4.56
N GLN A 450 -24.82 -41.66 -5.55
CA GLN A 450 -25.36 -43.01 -5.86
C GLN A 450 -24.97 -43.99 -4.74
N TYR A 451 -23.78 -43.74 -4.12
CA TYR A 451 -23.36 -44.65 -3.02
C TYR A 451 -24.27 -44.45 -1.80
N ILE A 452 -24.62 -43.30 -1.48
CA ILE A 452 -25.48 -43.04 -0.30
C ILE A 452 -26.89 -43.57 -0.56
N GLU A 453 -27.35 -43.47 -1.92
CA GLU A 453 -28.72 -43.90 -2.24
C GLU A 453 -28.81 -45.44 -2.32
N SER A 454 -27.67 -46.11 -2.55
CA SER A 454 -27.72 -47.58 -2.71
C SER A 454 -27.37 -48.26 -1.38
N ASP A 455 -27.32 -47.58 -0.23
CA ASP A 455 -27.04 -48.11 1.12
C ASP A 455 -25.75 -48.95 1.14
N GLY A 456 -24.75 -48.64 0.34
CA GLY A 456 -23.43 -49.28 0.60
C GLY A 456 -23.21 -50.51 -0.29
N ILE A 457 -24.20 -50.86 -1.33
CA ILE A 457 -24.00 -52.02 -2.22
C ILE A 457 -23.30 -51.57 -3.51
N ILE A 458 -22.03 -52.01 -3.62
CA ILE A 458 -21.09 -51.57 -4.67
C ILE A 458 -21.47 -52.24 -6.00
N ASN A 459 -22.11 -51.60 -7.05
CA ASN A 459 -22.10 -52.07 -8.46
C ASN A 459 -20.73 -51.84 -9.11
N ASP A 460 -19.86 -52.90 -9.35
CA ASP A 460 -18.58 -52.97 -10.09
C ASP A 460 -18.45 -51.83 -11.10
N SER A 461 -19.53 -50.94 -11.32
CA SER A 461 -19.47 -49.77 -12.22
C SER A 461 -19.10 -48.50 -11.45
N LEU A 462 -18.61 -48.51 -10.01
CA LEU A 462 -18.40 -47.36 -9.12
C LEU A 462 -16.93 -47.26 -8.73
N LEU A 463 -15.95 -47.80 -9.57
CA LEU A 463 -14.53 -47.54 -9.26
C LEU A 463 -14.07 -46.21 -9.89
N PHE A 464 -14.74 -45.11 -9.55
CA PHE A 464 -14.32 -43.88 -10.25
C PHE A 464 -13.34 -43.10 -9.37
N LYS A 465 -12.14 -42.91 -9.78
CA LYS A 465 -11.10 -42.03 -9.21
C LYS A 465 -11.21 -40.61 -9.80
N PRO A 466 -11.36 -39.60 -8.79
CA PRO A 466 -11.36 -38.21 -9.26
C PRO A 466 -10.17 -37.91 -10.17
N VAL A 467 -10.50 -37.35 -11.47
CA VAL A 467 -9.45 -37.03 -12.45
C VAL A 467 -8.44 -36.06 -11.81
N SER A 468 -7.15 -36.50 -11.61
CA SER A 468 -6.10 -35.66 -11.01
C SER A 468 -5.58 -34.63 -12.04
N ILE A 469 -5.68 -33.33 -11.55
CA ILE A 469 -5.00 -32.30 -12.36
C ILE A 469 -3.48 -32.51 -12.24
N ASN A 470 -2.89 -33.07 -13.35
CA ASN A 470 -1.45 -33.41 -13.30
C ASN A 470 -0.57 -32.15 -13.30
N ASP A 471 0.60 -32.24 -12.69
CA ASP A 471 1.62 -31.18 -12.58
C ASP A 471 1.97 -30.59 -13.95
N LYS A 472 1.84 -31.40 -15.04
CA LYS A 472 2.16 -30.91 -16.40
C LYS A 472 1.16 -29.85 -16.86
N LYS A 473 -0.06 -29.98 -16.43
CA LYS A 473 -1.13 -29.02 -16.79
C LYS A 473 -0.95 -27.71 -16.02
N ILE A 474 -0.58 -27.85 -14.75
CA ILE A 474 -0.36 -26.64 -13.93
C ILE A 474 0.86 -25.87 -14.46
N ILE A 475 1.86 -26.63 -14.90
CA ILE A 475 3.08 -25.99 -15.43
C ILE A 475 2.76 -25.24 -16.73
N LYS A 476 1.86 -25.82 -17.53
CA LYS A 476 1.49 -25.15 -18.80
C LYS A 476 0.72 -23.84 -18.52
N VAL A 477 -0.15 -23.84 -17.52
CA VAL A 477 -0.90 -22.63 -17.15
C VAL A 477 0.09 -21.57 -16.59
N GLN A 478 0.95 -22.08 -15.79
CA GLN A 478 1.93 -21.13 -15.23
C GLN A 478 2.80 -20.53 -16.34
N LEU A 479 3.17 -21.42 -17.27
CA LEU A 479 3.98 -20.92 -18.41
C LEU A 479 3.18 -19.92 -19.25
N PHE A 480 1.90 -20.16 -19.38
CA PHE A 480 1.03 -19.25 -20.16
C PHE A 480 0.90 -17.90 -19.44
N ILE A 481 0.72 -17.95 -18.12
CA ILE A 481 0.59 -16.69 -17.36
C ILE A 481 1.93 -15.94 -17.40
N ALA A 482 2.99 -16.71 -17.26
CA ALA A 482 4.33 -16.08 -17.34
C ALA A 482 4.58 -15.46 -18.72
N ALA A 483 3.99 -16.07 -19.73
CA ALA A 483 4.21 -15.53 -21.09
C ALA A 483 3.45 -14.21 -21.29
N ASN A 484 2.50 -13.92 -20.35
CA ASN A 484 1.68 -12.71 -20.47
C ASN A 484 2.44 -11.48 -19.99
N GLU A 485 3.70 -11.29 -20.20
CA GLU A 485 4.54 -10.15 -19.78
C GLU A 485 4.54 -9.04 -20.84
N ASP A 486 3.89 -9.38 -22.05
CA ASP A 486 3.83 -8.39 -23.15
C ASP A 486 2.38 -7.99 -23.42
N ALA A 487 1.53 -7.58 -22.40
CA ALA A 487 0.07 -7.36 -22.51
C ALA A 487 -0.22 -6.15 -23.44
N GLU A 488 0.89 -5.49 -23.92
CA GLU A 488 0.65 -4.25 -24.72
C GLU A 488 0.43 -4.59 -26.20
N GLN A 489 0.91 -5.82 -26.77
CA GLN A 489 0.81 -6.10 -28.22
C GLN A 489 0.00 -7.38 -28.45
N THR A 490 -0.02 -8.34 -27.35
CA THR A 490 -0.74 -9.61 -27.54
C THR A 490 -1.79 -9.78 -26.44
N SER A 491 -2.97 -10.10 -26.91
CA SER A 491 -4.04 -10.33 -25.92
C SER A 491 -4.10 -11.82 -25.51
N PHE A 492 -3.98 -11.97 -24.17
CA PHE A 492 -4.04 -13.36 -23.65
C PHE A 492 -5.45 -13.64 -23.10
N ILE A 493 -5.96 -14.80 -23.59
CA ILE A 493 -7.35 -15.10 -23.18
C ILE A 493 -7.40 -16.58 -22.74
N ALA A 494 -8.20 -16.77 -21.69
CA ALA A 494 -8.43 -18.17 -21.29
C ALA A 494 -9.88 -18.57 -21.57
N ALA A 495 -9.99 -19.69 -22.24
CA ALA A 495 -11.35 -20.12 -22.65
C ALA A 495 -11.69 -21.43 -21.97
N LEU A 496 -12.92 -21.46 -21.26
CA LEU A 496 -13.41 -22.69 -20.65
C LEU A 496 -14.48 -23.35 -21.53
N ILE A 497 -14.12 -23.88 -22.70
CA ILE A 497 -15.14 -24.36 -23.67
C ILE A 497 -14.93 -25.86 -23.86
N PRO A 498 -16.05 -26.64 -24.02
CA PRO A 498 -15.94 -28.09 -24.26
C PRO A 498 -15.57 -28.39 -25.72
N GLY A 499 -14.33 -28.90 -25.94
CA GLY A 499 -14.17 -29.07 -27.42
C GLY A 499 -13.99 -30.55 -27.76
N ASP A 500 -14.80 -31.17 -28.66
CA ASP A 500 -14.79 -32.50 -29.32
C ASP A 500 -13.67 -32.60 -30.35
N ASP A 501 -12.75 -31.40 -30.55
CA ASP A 501 -11.80 -31.48 -31.68
C ASP A 501 -10.41 -31.04 -31.22
N PHE A 502 -10.19 -30.86 -29.75
CA PHE A 502 -8.87 -30.33 -29.37
C PHE A 502 -8.41 -31.03 -28.09
N PRO A 503 -6.97 -31.20 -27.95
CA PRO A 503 -6.40 -31.73 -26.69
C PRO A 503 -6.82 -30.90 -25.48
N GLU A 504 -7.16 -31.57 -24.38
CA GLU A 504 -7.73 -31.14 -23.08
C GLU A 504 -7.03 -29.89 -22.55
N TYR A 505 -5.78 -29.40 -22.96
CA TYR A 505 -5.06 -28.19 -22.54
C TYR A 505 -4.15 -27.72 -23.68
N SER A 506 -4.72 -26.72 -24.51
CA SER A 506 -3.83 -26.28 -25.62
C SER A 506 -3.88 -24.76 -25.76
N VAL A 507 -2.73 -24.26 -26.17
CA VAL A 507 -2.65 -22.79 -26.41
C VAL A 507 -2.81 -22.53 -27.91
N GLN A 508 -3.82 -21.69 -28.13
CA GLN A 508 -4.09 -21.34 -29.55
C GLN A 508 -3.65 -19.89 -29.84
N PHE A 509 -3.16 -19.76 -31.14
CA PHE A 509 -2.70 -18.42 -31.52
C PHE A 509 -3.55 -17.89 -32.70
N TYR A 510 -4.07 -16.65 -32.37
CA TYR A 510 -4.91 -15.99 -33.40
C TYR A 510 -4.21 -14.71 -33.90
N HIS A 511 -4.22 -14.60 -35.24
CA HIS A 511 -3.73 -13.33 -35.82
C HIS A 511 -4.78 -12.74 -36.76
N ASP A 512 -5.20 -11.48 -36.35
CA ASP A 512 -6.22 -10.75 -37.12
C ASP A 512 -7.51 -11.58 -37.23
N GLY A 513 -7.73 -12.26 -36.12
CA GLY A 513 -9.08 -12.88 -36.06
C GLY A 513 -9.08 -14.29 -36.68
N ARG A 514 -7.91 -14.77 -37.17
CA ARG A 514 -7.85 -16.12 -37.76
C ARG A 514 -6.86 -16.98 -36.97
N ILE A 515 -7.23 -18.29 -36.93
CA ILE A 515 -6.35 -19.19 -36.14
C ILE A 515 -5.10 -19.53 -36.97
N VAL A 516 -3.99 -19.10 -36.42
CA VAL A 516 -2.70 -19.36 -37.11
C VAL A 516 -2.11 -20.68 -36.60
N SER A 517 -2.31 -20.94 -35.26
CA SER A 517 -1.83 -22.24 -34.75
C SER A 517 -2.77 -22.74 -33.65
N ARG A 518 -2.88 -24.07 -33.63
CA ARG A 518 -3.86 -24.68 -32.71
C ARG A 518 -3.14 -25.33 -31.52
N ASN A 519 -1.80 -25.28 -31.59
CA ASN A 519 -1.03 -25.86 -30.48
C ASN A 519 0.33 -25.15 -30.37
N VAL A 520 0.31 -24.20 -29.40
CA VAL A 520 1.56 -23.42 -29.23
C VAL A 520 2.28 -23.97 -27.98
N LYS A 521 3.43 -24.39 -28.22
CA LYS A 521 4.21 -24.81 -27.03
C LYS A 521 4.96 -23.62 -26.42
N LEU A 522 4.67 -23.39 -25.01
CA LEU A 522 5.20 -22.18 -24.32
C LEU A 522 6.37 -22.59 -23.42
N GLY A 523 7.53 -21.86 -23.52
CA GLY A 523 8.63 -22.05 -22.55
C GLY A 523 9.62 -23.15 -23.00
N THR A 524 9.63 -23.51 -24.33
CA THR A 524 10.58 -24.59 -24.68
C THR A 524 12.03 -24.10 -24.56
N LYS A 525 12.72 -24.55 -23.47
CA LYS A 525 14.19 -24.33 -23.49
C LYS A 525 14.83 -25.00 -24.71
N SER A 526 14.58 -24.42 -25.84
CA SER A 526 15.28 -25.22 -26.89
C SER A 526 16.54 -24.47 -27.33
N ASP A 527 17.70 -24.90 -26.83
CA ASP A 527 19.06 -24.68 -27.35
C ASP A 527 19.08 -24.44 -28.85
N LEU A 528 17.86 -24.13 -29.49
CA LEU A 528 17.84 -24.11 -30.96
C LEU A 528 18.34 -22.76 -31.48
N VAL A 529 18.19 -21.69 -30.64
CA VAL A 529 18.79 -20.41 -31.04
C VAL A 529 19.76 -19.96 -29.94
N GLN A 530 21.03 -20.04 -30.32
CA GLN A 530 22.07 -19.60 -29.36
C GLN A 530 22.78 -18.34 -29.89
N ILE A 531 22.80 -17.47 -28.81
CA ILE A 531 23.59 -16.29 -29.20
C ILE A 531 25.07 -16.70 -29.36
N SER A 532 25.56 -16.64 -30.62
CA SER A 532 26.96 -17.05 -30.90
C SER A 532 27.94 -15.95 -30.49
N HIS A 533 27.71 -14.70 -31.09
CA HIS A 533 28.66 -13.62 -30.80
C HIS A 533 27.89 -12.31 -30.57
N ILE A 534 28.22 -11.68 -29.44
CA ILE A 534 27.62 -10.35 -29.21
C ILE A 534 28.69 -9.28 -29.51
N LYS A 535 28.30 -8.41 -30.56
CA LYS A 535 29.24 -7.31 -30.91
C LYS A 535 28.70 -5.98 -30.37
N HIS A 536 29.44 -4.84 -30.66
CA HIS A 536 29.07 -3.53 -30.08
C HIS A 536 27.74 -3.04 -30.64
N THR A 537 27.41 -3.49 -31.87
CA THR A 537 26.16 -2.94 -32.44
C THR A 537 25.36 -4.07 -33.10
N SER A 538 25.89 -5.26 -32.85
CA SER A 538 25.13 -6.35 -33.51
C SER A 538 25.24 -7.63 -32.68
N VAL A 539 24.31 -8.47 -32.90
CA VAL A 539 24.35 -9.80 -32.23
C VAL A 539 24.09 -10.87 -33.29
N SER A 540 25.02 -11.94 -33.19
CA SER A 540 24.85 -13.03 -34.17
C SER A 540 24.17 -14.23 -33.50
N LEU A 541 23.18 -14.73 -34.25
CA LEU A 541 22.42 -15.88 -33.68
C LEU A 541 22.69 -17.15 -34.49
N LYS A 542 23.02 -18.23 -33.66
CA LYS A 542 23.11 -19.55 -34.32
C LYS A 542 21.78 -20.31 -34.21
N LEU A 543 21.23 -20.50 -35.48
CA LEU A 543 19.92 -21.20 -35.46
C LEU A 543 20.12 -22.69 -35.73
N ASN A 544 19.93 -23.53 -34.68
CA ASN A 544 20.14 -24.99 -34.82
C ASN A 544 18.87 -25.71 -35.27
N GLN A 545 19.16 -26.79 -36.16
CA GLN A 545 18.01 -27.58 -36.62
C GLN A 545 17.94 -28.91 -35.83
N PRO A 546 16.80 -29.23 -35.28
CA PRO A 546 16.74 -30.52 -34.57
C PRO A 546 16.82 -31.71 -35.53
N ASP A 547 17.59 -32.84 -35.09
CA ASP A 547 17.96 -34.08 -35.83
C ASP A 547 16.71 -34.90 -36.18
N THR A 548 15.43 -34.44 -35.73
CA THR A 548 14.32 -35.41 -35.89
C THR A 548 13.11 -34.70 -36.51
N LYS A 549 13.21 -33.19 -36.76
CA LYS A 549 12.02 -32.50 -37.31
C LYS A 549 12.47 -31.24 -38.07
N ARG A 550 11.82 -30.96 -39.45
CA ARG A 550 12.21 -29.84 -40.34
C ARG A 550 11.49 -28.55 -39.91
N ILE A 551 12.27 -27.52 -39.36
CA ILE A 551 11.77 -26.18 -39.01
C ILE A 551 11.59 -25.35 -40.29
N GLU A 552 10.44 -24.78 -40.52
CA GLU A 552 10.07 -24.07 -41.77
C GLU A 552 10.45 -22.59 -41.69
N ARG A 553 10.31 -22.01 -40.47
CA ARG A 553 10.58 -20.55 -40.39
C ARG A 553 10.94 -20.18 -38.94
N TYR A 554 11.98 -19.16 -38.87
CA TYR A 554 12.28 -18.55 -37.55
C TYR A 554 11.87 -17.07 -37.55
N ILE A 555 11.10 -16.78 -36.51
CA ILE A 555 10.79 -15.35 -36.34
C ILE A 555 11.48 -14.85 -35.06
N VAL A 556 12.44 -13.87 -35.33
CA VAL A 556 13.18 -13.36 -34.15
C VAL A 556 12.68 -11.95 -33.84
N GLU A 557 12.28 -11.81 -32.56
CA GLU A 557 11.84 -10.47 -32.11
C GLU A 557 12.80 -9.93 -31.05
N TYR A 558 13.02 -8.46 -31.20
CA TYR A 558 13.94 -7.91 -30.18
C TYR A 558 13.52 -6.48 -29.84
N ARG A 559 13.92 -6.09 -28.62
CA ARG A 559 13.60 -4.70 -28.23
C ARG A 559 14.65 -4.21 -27.23
N ALA A 560 14.73 -2.70 -27.14
CA ALA A 560 15.74 -2.10 -26.23
C ALA A 560 15.09 -1.80 -24.88
N LEU A 561 15.90 -1.97 -23.77
CA LEU A 561 15.35 -1.68 -22.42
C LEU A 561 15.80 -0.28 -21.99
N GLY A 562 14.71 0.57 -21.35
CA GLY A 562 15.03 1.94 -20.88
C GLY A 562 15.97 1.89 -19.66
N ASP A 563 16.83 3.04 -19.30
CA ASP A 563 17.83 3.19 -18.22
C ASP A 563 17.19 3.00 -16.85
N ASP A 564 15.78 3.05 -16.68
CA ASP A 564 15.03 2.86 -15.41
C ASP A 564 14.39 1.47 -15.36
N GLY A 565 14.76 0.59 -16.43
CA GLY A 565 14.14 -0.76 -16.45
C GLY A 565 12.72 -0.74 -17.04
N SER A 566 12.24 0.46 -17.56
CA SER A 566 10.88 0.56 -18.13
C SER A 566 10.84 0.03 -19.57
N ASN A 567 9.75 -0.84 -19.93
CA ASN A 567 9.52 -1.53 -21.22
C ASN A 567 8.66 -0.68 -22.15
N ASN A 568 9.17 0.48 -22.58
CA ASN A 568 8.23 1.38 -23.30
C ASN A 568 8.46 1.31 -24.81
N GLU A 569 9.55 0.40 -25.33
CA GLU A 569 9.74 0.38 -26.80
C GLU A 569 9.12 -0.90 -27.39
N PRO A 570 8.36 -0.82 -28.56
CA PRO A 570 7.70 -1.97 -29.19
C PRO A 570 8.72 -2.98 -29.74
N TRP A 571 8.33 -4.37 -29.74
CA TRP A 571 9.20 -5.43 -30.31
C TRP A 571 9.40 -5.21 -31.82
N LYS A 572 10.67 -5.28 -32.17
CA LYS A 572 10.94 -5.32 -33.63
C LYS A 572 11.11 -6.76 -34.12
N GLN A 573 10.55 -7.05 -35.44
CA GLN A 573 10.54 -8.47 -35.87
C GLN A 573 11.39 -8.62 -37.15
N ILE A 574 12.15 -9.82 -37.07
CA ILE A 574 12.89 -10.20 -38.31
C ILE A 574 12.56 -11.66 -38.65
N ILE A 575 12.20 -11.86 -39.95
CA ILE A 575 11.77 -13.23 -40.33
C ILE A 575 12.91 -13.88 -41.13
N PHE A 576 13.26 -15.19 -40.60
CA PHE A 576 14.29 -15.95 -41.35
C PHE A 576 13.67 -17.18 -42.00
N ASP A 577 13.73 -17.27 -43.39
CA ASP A 577 13.19 -18.47 -44.07
C ASP A 577 14.32 -19.49 -44.27
N THR A 578 14.07 -20.83 -43.84
CA THR A 578 15.06 -21.95 -43.86
C THR A 578 15.42 -22.34 -45.30
N THR A 579 14.95 -21.54 -46.47
CA THR A 579 15.36 -21.90 -47.85
C THR A 579 16.74 -21.32 -48.17
N SER A 580 17.45 -20.64 -47.08
CA SER A 580 18.78 -20.04 -47.40
C SER A 580 19.82 -20.52 -46.39
N ASN A 581 20.14 -21.88 -46.25
CA ASN A 581 21.26 -22.51 -45.54
C ASN A 581 22.11 -21.48 -44.80
N ARG A 582 21.50 -20.41 -44.07
CA ARG A 582 22.44 -19.55 -43.31
C ARG A 582 22.39 -19.96 -41.84
N GLU A 583 23.28 -20.83 -41.41
CA GLU A 583 23.53 -21.34 -40.05
C GLU A 583 23.78 -20.20 -39.06
N ASN A 584 23.77 -18.75 -39.58
CA ASN A 584 24.04 -17.68 -38.60
C ASN A 584 23.31 -16.39 -39.03
N CYS A 585 22.30 -15.96 -38.16
CA CYS A 585 21.54 -14.72 -38.42
C CYS A 585 22.08 -13.58 -37.53
N MET A 586 22.28 -12.36 -38.35
CA MET A 586 22.86 -11.23 -37.59
C MET A 586 21.82 -10.11 -37.45
N ILE A 587 21.65 -9.75 -36.14
CA ILE A 587 20.85 -8.53 -35.89
C ILE A 587 21.79 -7.32 -35.78
N SER A 588 21.55 -6.30 -36.80
CA SER A 588 22.50 -5.16 -36.86
C SER A 588 21.79 -3.87 -36.40
N ASP A 589 22.55 -2.83 -36.00
CA ASP A 589 22.10 -1.46 -35.69
C ASP A 589 21.60 -1.36 -34.25
N LEU A 590 22.24 -2.15 -33.40
CA LEU A 590 21.87 -2.07 -31.98
C LEU A 590 22.73 -1.01 -31.28
N LYS A 591 22.14 -0.45 -30.14
CA LYS A 591 22.89 0.57 -29.40
C LYS A 591 23.93 -0.09 -28.48
N SER A 592 25.16 0.51 -28.52
CA SER A 592 26.26 -0.11 -27.73
C SER A 592 26.04 0.11 -26.23
N GLY A 593 26.34 -0.93 -25.41
CA GLY A 593 26.29 -0.87 -23.93
C GLY A 593 24.86 -0.88 -23.39
N HIS A 594 23.94 -1.20 -24.32
CA HIS A 594 22.53 -1.18 -23.88
C HIS A 594 22.00 -2.61 -23.75
N LYS A 595 21.03 -2.69 -22.85
CA LYS A 595 20.44 -4.03 -22.61
C LYS A 595 19.26 -4.27 -23.55
N PHE A 596 19.30 -5.49 -24.11
CA PHE A 596 18.21 -5.84 -25.06
C PHE A 596 17.55 -7.15 -24.61
N GLN A 597 16.22 -7.21 -25.04
CA GLN A 597 15.54 -8.51 -24.87
C GLN A 597 15.21 -9.12 -26.24
N LEU A 598 15.46 -10.42 -26.24
CA LEU A 598 15.27 -11.12 -27.52
C LEU A 598 14.40 -12.37 -27.27
N ARG A 599 13.44 -12.57 -28.29
CA ARG A 599 12.71 -13.85 -28.28
C ARG A 599 12.49 -14.34 -29.71
N TYR A 600 12.27 -15.69 -29.78
CA TYR A 600 12.11 -16.16 -31.17
C TYR A 600 10.97 -17.16 -31.24
N ILE A 601 10.36 -17.16 -32.52
CA ILE A 601 9.25 -18.11 -32.82
C ILE A 601 9.66 -19.01 -33.99
N PHE A 602 9.54 -20.31 -33.68
CA PHE A 602 9.77 -21.11 -34.91
C PHE A 602 8.58 -22.04 -35.15
N VAL A 603 8.37 -22.32 -36.45
CA VAL A 603 7.17 -23.09 -36.84
C VAL A 603 7.62 -24.49 -37.31
N GLU A 604 7.09 -25.49 -36.48
CA GLU A 604 7.38 -26.90 -36.86
C GLU A 604 6.07 -27.63 -37.20
N GLN A 605 5.93 -28.27 -38.48
CA GLN A 605 4.82 -29.16 -38.91
C GLN A 605 3.47 -28.67 -38.38
N ASP A 606 3.24 -27.18 -38.22
CA ASP A 606 1.95 -26.50 -37.90
C ASP A 606 1.86 -26.20 -36.40
N CYS A 607 2.97 -26.46 -35.68
CA CYS A 607 3.08 -26.04 -34.27
C CYS A 607 4.09 -24.92 -34.11
N MET A 608 3.54 -23.79 -33.52
CA MET A 608 4.41 -22.60 -33.27
C MET A 608 5.02 -22.70 -31.87
N ASN A 609 6.33 -22.58 -31.78
CA ASN A 609 6.99 -22.64 -30.46
C ASN A 609 7.59 -21.27 -30.11
N LEU A 610 7.12 -20.84 -28.95
CA LEU A 610 7.61 -19.51 -28.52
C LEU A 610 8.68 -19.70 -27.43
N SER A 611 9.77 -18.93 -27.71
CA SER A 611 10.90 -19.13 -26.78
C SER A 611 10.76 -18.17 -25.58
N ARG A 612 11.57 -18.52 -24.51
CA ARG A 612 11.68 -17.56 -23.39
C ARG A 612 12.48 -16.32 -23.80
N ILE A 613 12.23 -15.25 -22.99
CA ILE A 613 12.93 -14.00 -23.33
C ILE A 613 14.41 -14.14 -22.95
N ILE A 614 15.23 -13.85 -23.94
CA ILE A 614 16.69 -13.88 -23.68
C ILE A 614 17.18 -12.44 -23.53
N ASN A 615 17.91 -12.31 -22.34
CA ASN A 615 18.46 -10.96 -22.14
C ASN A 615 19.96 -10.93 -22.52
N PHE A 616 20.19 -9.88 -23.31
CA PHE A 616 21.64 -9.77 -23.59
C PHE A 616 22.01 -8.29 -23.65
N LYS A 617 23.29 -8.14 -23.35
CA LYS A 617 23.80 -6.75 -23.35
C LYS A 617 24.93 -6.62 -24.38
N THR A 618 24.69 -5.55 -25.23
CA THR A 618 25.76 -5.34 -26.22
C THR A 618 27.06 -4.90 -25.53
N VAL A 619 28.12 -5.30 -26.10
CA VAL A 619 29.44 -5.07 -25.46
C VAL A 619 29.73 -3.56 -25.44
N VAL A 620 30.11 -3.18 -24.22
CA VAL A 620 30.42 -1.75 -24.03
C VAL A 620 31.76 -1.43 -24.72
N THR A 621 31.68 -0.38 -25.44
CA THR A 621 32.98 0.06 -25.99
C THR A 621 33.90 0.51 -24.85
N ALA A 622 34.90 -0.36 -24.55
CA ALA A 622 35.83 0.00 -23.46
C ALA A 622 36.71 1.20 -23.87
N SER A 623 36.70 2.10 -22.88
CA SER A 623 37.52 3.30 -23.15
C SER A 623 38.97 3.06 -22.67
N PRO A 624 39.83 3.47 -23.45
CA PRO A 624 41.24 3.35 -23.03
C PRO A 624 41.53 4.10 -21.73
N GLY A 625 42.55 3.51 -20.96
CA GLY A 625 42.95 4.16 -19.70
C GLY A 625 43.46 5.59 -19.93
N LYS A 626 43.37 6.33 -18.86
CA LYS A 626 43.87 7.72 -18.93
C LYS A 626 45.25 7.77 -19.59
N PRO A 627 45.34 8.60 -20.80
CA PRO A 627 46.62 8.67 -21.51
C PRO A 627 47.73 9.30 -20.65
N LEU A 628 48.91 8.59 -20.78
CA LEU A 628 50.10 9.18 -20.15
C LEU A 628 50.95 9.94 -21.18
N VAL A 629 51.17 11.16 -20.83
CA VAL A 629 51.90 11.99 -21.83
C VAL A 629 53.33 12.18 -21.34
N ASN A 630 54.34 11.65 -22.21
CA ASN A 630 55.76 11.89 -21.94
C ASN A 630 56.38 12.82 -22.99
N LYS A 631 57.13 13.78 -22.49
CA LYS A 631 57.78 14.71 -23.44
C LYS A 631 59.11 14.12 -23.94
N LEU A 632 59.26 13.87 -25.29
CA LEU A 632 60.50 13.24 -25.84
C LEU A 632 61.51 14.30 -26.23
N ASP A 633 61.02 15.57 -26.81
CA ASP A 633 61.86 16.72 -27.20
C ASP A 633 61.02 18.01 -27.12
N ARG A 634 61.69 19.36 -27.46
CA ARG A 634 61.04 20.69 -27.30
C ARG A 634 59.72 20.77 -28.08
N ASP A 635 59.40 19.82 -29.11
CA ASP A 635 58.16 20.01 -29.90
C ASP A 635 57.50 18.65 -30.17
N THR A 636 57.93 17.58 -29.39
CA THR A 636 57.32 16.27 -29.71
C THR A 636 56.87 15.62 -28.41
N LEU A 637 55.55 15.21 -28.38
CA LEU A 637 55.00 14.51 -27.21
C LEU A 637 54.74 13.03 -27.55
N ARG A 638 55.25 12.28 -26.55
CA ARG A 638 54.87 10.85 -26.68
C ARG A 638 53.68 10.51 -25.77
N VAL A 639 52.61 10.14 -26.41
CA VAL A 639 51.38 9.82 -25.65
C VAL A 639 51.20 8.30 -25.62
N THR A 640 51.21 7.81 -24.27
CA THR A 640 50.97 6.36 -24.15
C THR A 640 49.73 6.12 -23.29
N TRP A 641 49.05 5.07 -23.55
CA TRP A 641 47.82 4.79 -22.78
C TRP A 641 47.67 3.27 -22.61
N LEU A 642 46.85 3.10 -21.53
CA LEU A 642 46.59 1.66 -21.30
C LEU A 642 45.53 1.15 -22.29
N ARG A 643 45.80 -0.03 -22.73
CA ARG A 643 44.92 -0.62 -23.78
C ARG A 643 43.50 -0.83 -23.24
N ALA A 644 42.47 -0.53 -24.01
CA ALA A 644 41.06 -0.78 -23.62
C ALA A 644 40.77 -2.28 -23.48
N GLU A 645 40.37 -2.71 -22.24
CA GLU A 645 40.07 -4.14 -21.99
C GLU A 645 39.05 -4.67 -23.00
N THR A 646 39.57 -5.64 -23.85
CA THR A 646 38.64 -6.09 -24.93
C THR A 646 38.32 -7.57 -24.72
N ASP A 647 37.17 -8.02 -24.94
CA ASP A 647 36.75 -9.44 -25.07
C ASP A 647 37.23 -10.05 -26.39
N GLU A 648 38.06 -11.14 -26.42
CA GLU A 648 38.70 -11.89 -27.52
C GLU A 648 37.86 -11.86 -28.80
N ASP A 649 36.56 -11.38 -28.79
CA ASP A 649 35.69 -11.49 -29.98
C ASP A 649 35.42 -10.10 -30.58
N CYS A 650 35.88 -8.93 -29.95
CA CYS A 650 35.75 -7.58 -30.52
C CYS A 650 37.01 -6.77 -30.21
N PRO A 651 38.14 -7.01 -31.14
CA PRO A 651 39.42 -6.38 -30.78
C PRO A 651 39.51 -4.94 -31.29
N VAL A 652 40.16 -4.21 -30.52
CA VAL A 652 40.46 -2.82 -30.93
C VAL A 652 41.32 -2.84 -32.20
N LEU A 653 40.87 -2.03 -33.18
CA LEU A 653 41.61 -2.04 -34.47
C LEU A 653 42.69 -0.97 -34.47
N ARG A 654 42.31 0.21 -33.89
CA ARG A 654 43.26 1.33 -33.82
C ARG A 654 42.75 2.36 -32.80
N TYR A 655 43.63 3.41 -32.59
CA TYR A 655 43.23 4.43 -31.61
C TYR A 655 43.24 5.82 -32.26
N MET A 656 42.24 6.56 -31.73
CA MET A 656 42.16 7.97 -32.20
C MET A 656 42.61 8.90 -31.06
N VAL A 657 43.72 9.60 -31.34
CA VAL A 657 44.23 10.55 -30.33
C VAL A 657 43.79 11.97 -30.71
N GLU A 658 43.09 12.54 -29.69
CA GLU A 658 42.62 13.92 -29.94
C GLU A 658 43.31 14.90 -28.99
N TYR A 659 43.66 16.11 -29.60
CA TYR A 659 44.32 17.10 -28.73
C TYR A 659 43.78 18.50 -29.06
N LYS A 660 43.78 19.21 -27.91
CA LYS A 660 43.20 20.56 -28.06
C LYS A 660 44.05 21.57 -27.29
N GLU A 661 44.14 22.78 -28.01
CA GLU A 661 44.88 23.89 -27.37
C GLU A 661 43.95 24.66 -26.41
N ALA A 662 44.61 24.97 -25.24
CA ALA A 662 43.83 25.67 -24.20
C ALA A 662 43.35 27.04 -24.72
N GLY A 663 41.88 27.27 -24.84
CA GLY A 663 41.33 28.59 -25.25
C GLY A 663 40.76 28.55 -26.67
N LEU A 664 40.96 27.41 -27.47
CA LEU A 664 40.39 27.29 -28.84
C LEU A 664 39.27 26.24 -28.84
N GLU A 665 38.20 26.58 -29.62
CA GLU A 665 37.05 25.66 -29.73
C GLU A 665 37.28 24.64 -30.86
N GLY A 666 37.51 23.32 -30.39
CA GLY A 666 37.56 22.27 -31.44
C GLY A 666 38.78 21.36 -31.23
N TRP A 667 38.66 19.96 -31.33
CA TRP A 667 39.72 18.95 -31.12
C TRP A 667 40.35 18.56 -32.46
N SER A 668 41.63 18.55 -32.44
CA SER A 668 42.31 17.95 -33.60
C SER A 668 42.60 16.46 -33.37
N SER A 669 42.56 15.65 -34.49
CA SER A 669 42.65 14.20 -34.22
C SER A 669 43.72 13.58 -35.13
N VAL A 670 44.44 12.61 -34.50
CA VAL A 670 45.42 11.81 -35.25
C VAL A 670 45.12 10.32 -35.01
N GLN A 671 45.24 9.54 -36.16
CA GLN A 671 44.91 8.11 -36.01
C GLN A 671 46.20 7.27 -36.00
N THR A 672 46.19 6.19 -35.16
CA THR A 672 47.40 5.33 -35.14
C THR A 672 47.32 4.28 -36.25
N GLU A 673 48.51 3.71 -36.79
CA GLU A 673 48.63 2.81 -37.96
C GLU A 673 48.39 1.35 -37.54
N GLY A 674 48.10 1.15 -36.15
CA GLY A 674 47.90 -0.25 -35.70
C GLY A 674 47.47 -0.28 -34.23
N LEU A 675 47.72 -1.38 -33.46
CA LEU A 675 47.25 -1.58 -32.06
C LEU A 675 48.24 -0.96 -31.09
N GLU A 676 49.08 -0.18 -31.70
CA GLU A 676 50.12 0.38 -30.79
C GLU A 676 49.52 1.45 -29.88
N CYS A 677 49.74 1.21 -28.52
CA CYS A 677 49.16 2.15 -27.54
C CYS A 677 50.13 3.32 -27.29
N GLU A 678 50.66 3.69 -28.49
CA GLU A 678 51.57 4.84 -28.39
C GLU A 678 51.46 5.69 -29.66
N CYS A 679 51.50 7.08 -29.41
CA CYS A 679 51.44 8.00 -30.57
C CYS A 679 52.31 9.22 -30.28
N THR A 680 52.98 9.59 -31.43
CA THR A 680 53.82 10.79 -31.25
C THR A 680 53.12 12.00 -31.90
N LEU A 681 52.97 13.05 -31.01
CA LEU A 681 52.33 14.27 -31.53
C LEU A 681 53.37 15.39 -31.66
N THR A 682 53.27 16.14 -32.80
CA THR A 682 54.13 17.34 -32.92
C THR A 682 53.32 18.60 -32.59
N VAL A 683 53.63 19.05 -31.30
CA VAL A 683 52.81 20.22 -30.85
C VAL A 683 53.77 21.33 -30.40
N LEU A 684 53.36 22.64 -30.62
CA LEU A 684 54.21 23.78 -30.22
C LEU A 684 54.39 23.82 -28.69
N HIS A 685 55.69 23.96 -28.15
CA HIS A 685 56.13 23.80 -26.75
C HIS A 685 55.62 24.95 -25.88
N SER A 686 55.07 26.06 -26.52
CA SER A 686 54.72 27.26 -25.72
C SER A 686 53.21 27.31 -25.49
N THR A 687 52.49 26.12 -25.74
CA THR A 687 51.02 26.24 -25.67
C THR A 687 50.47 25.05 -24.88
N CYS A 688 49.44 25.31 -24.01
CA CYS A 688 48.80 24.28 -23.16
C CYS A 688 47.84 23.40 -24.00
N TYR A 689 48.15 22.02 -23.95
CA TYR A 689 47.28 21.11 -24.74
C TYR A 689 46.59 20.13 -23.80
N SER A 690 45.48 19.77 -24.14
CA SER A 690 44.82 18.61 -23.51
C SER A 690 44.66 17.46 -24.53
N VAL A 691 44.96 16.29 -23.87
CA VAL A 691 44.93 15.15 -24.82
C VAL A 691 43.93 14.11 -24.29
N ARG A 692 43.20 13.53 -25.31
CA ARG A 692 42.36 12.38 -24.94
C ARG A 692 42.43 11.32 -26.04
N VAL A 693 42.15 10.05 -25.57
CA VAL A 693 42.31 8.96 -26.57
C VAL A 693 41.01 8.15 -26.61
N SER A 694 40.64 7.80 -27.92
CA SER A 694 39.48 6.90 -28.08
C SER A 694 39.87 5.65 -28.87
N ALA A 695 39.22 4.56 -28.42
CA ALA A 695 39.50 3.31 -29.16
C ALA A 695 38.54 3.18 -30.35
N VAL A 696 39.16 2.81 -31.45
CA VAL A 696 38.30 2.68 -32.66
C VAL A 696 38.09 1.18 -32.94
N TYR A 697 36.75 0.88 -32.93
CA TYR A 697 36.35 -0.50 -33.30
C TYR A 697 35.69 -0.51 -34.69
N GLU A 698 35.70 -1.63 -35.44
CA GLU A 698 35.25 -1.73 -36.86
C GLU A 698 34.39 -0.52 -37.24
N ASP A 699 33.16 -0.24 -36.64
CA ASP A 699 32.37 0.87 -37.20
C ASP A 699 32.00 1.88 -36.10
N ILE A 700 32.65 1.70 -34.86
CA ILE A 700 32.22 2.63 -33.79
C ILE A 700 33.47 3.03 -32.99
N THR A 701 33.37 4.38 -32.48
CA THR A 701 34.47 4.89 -31.63
C THR A 701 33.99 5.00 -30.17
N SER A 702 34.81 4.43 -29.32
CA SER A 702 34.44 4.45 -27.89
C SER A 702 34.40 5.90 -27.36
N LYS A 703 33.81 5.95 -26.14
CA LYS A 703 33.92 7.27 -25.47
C LYS A 703 35.38 7.60 -25.15
N PRO A 704 35.67 8.99 -25.32
CA PRO A 704 37.08 9.36 -25.12
C PRO A 704 37.52 9.18 -23.66
N SER A 705 38.81 8.87 -23.46
CA SER A 705 39.38 8.76 -22.12
C SER A 705 39.34 10.12 -21.40
N GLU A 706 39.54 10.00 -20.03
CA GLU A 706 39.67 11.29 -19.29
C GLU A 706 40.79 12.15 -19.90
N GLU A 707 40.37 13.43 -19.94
CA GLU A 707 41.34 14.39 -20.53
C GLU A 707 42.59 14.49 -19.65
N THR A 708 43.74 14.28 -20.36
CA THR A 708 45.00 14.47 -19.62
C THR A 708 45.70 15.76 -20.11
N PRO A 709 45.76 16.58 -19.08
CA PRO A 709 46.53 17.77 -19.46
C PRO A 709 48.02 17.44 -19.69
N VAL A 710 48.50 17.87 -20.79
CA VAL A 710 49.94 17.67 -21.01
C VAL A 710 50.72 18.46 -19.96
N PRO A 711 51.49 17.66 -19.06
CA PRO A 711 52.24 18.30 -17.98
C PRO A 711 53.13 19.45 -18.50
N VAL A 712 52.74 20.58 -18.03
CA VAL A 712 53.64 21.74 -18.19
C VAL A 712 54.93 21.48 -17.38
N ASP A 713 56.06 21.15 -18.04
CA ASP A 713 57.31 21.07 -17.24
C ASP A 713 57.21 21.94 -15.98
N VAL A 714 56.49 21.38 -14.87
CA VAL A 714 56.47 22.13 -13.58
C VAL A 714 57.84 21.93 -12.89
N TRP A 715 58.44 22.92 -12.74
CA TRP A 715 59.78 22.84 -12.10
C TRP A 715 59.63 22.57 -10.60
N ASN A 716 60.26 21.37 -10.18
CA ASN A 716 60.28 21.05 -8.73
C ASN A 716 61.54 21.61 -8.07
N ILE A 717 61.28 22.50 -7.24
CA ILE A 717 62.46 23.19 -6.70
C ILE A 717 62.51 22.94 -5.18
N ASN A 718 63.76 22.56 -4.82
CA ASN A 718 64.03 22.44 -3.38
C ASN A 718 64.93 23.59 -2.91
N LEU A 719 64.33 24.51 -2.19
CA LEU A 719 65.09 25.72 -1.83
C LEU A 719 65.98 25.46 -0.60
N LEU A 720 65.92 24.35 0.04
CA LEU A 720 66.88 23.97 1.10
C LEU A 720 68.21 23.53 0.51
N LYS A 721 68.19 23.01 -0.65
CA LYS A 721 69.43 22.46 -1.25
C LYS A 721 70.03 23.45 -2.24
N ARG A 722 69.20 24.30 -2.81
CA ARG A 722 69.70 25.24 -3.84
C ARG A 722 69.22 26.65 -3.52
N LYS A 723 70.22 27.67 -3.66
CA LYS A 723 69.86 29.05 -3.26
C LYS A 723 68.93 29.70 -4.28
N SER A 724 67.94 30.56 -3.81
CA SER A 724 66.96 31.24 -4.69
C SER A 724 67.66 32.14 -5.72
N SER A 725 68.98 32.55 -5.43
CA SER A 725 69.74 33.43 -6.35
C SER A 725 70.11 32.69 -7.64
N ILE A 726 70.31 31.41 -7.48
CA ILE A 726 70.64 30.62 -8.69
C ILE A 726 69.35 30.35 -9.49
N LEU A 727 68.33 30.03 -8.80
CA LEU A 727 67.04 29.83 -9.48
C LEU A 727 66.61 31.08 -10.25
N LEU A 728 66.86 32.27 -9.74
CA LEU A 728 66.51 33.53 -10.42
C LEU A 728 67.29 33.68 -11.73
N GLU A 729 68.61 33.34 -11.69
CA GLU A 729 69.41 33.49 -12.93
C GLU A 729 68.92 32.52 -14.02
N VAL A 730 68.48 31.40 -13.47
CA VAL A 730 68.02 30.39 -14.46
C VAL A 730 66.66 30.82 -15.03
N LEU A 731 65.83 31.38 -14.19
CA LEU A 731 64.49 31.77 -14.66
C LEU A 731 64.57 32.96 -15.62
N LYS A 732 65.64 33.86 -15.55
CA LYS A 732 65.79 35.01 -16.46
C LYS A 732 66.15 34.55 -17.88
N LEU A 733 66.68 33.34 -17.94
CA LEU A 733 67.12 32.85 -19.26
C LEU A 733 65.95 32.19 -20.01
N GLN A 734 64.84 32.18 -19.34
CA GLN A 734 63.71 31.48 -19.99
C GLN A 734 62.86 32.49 -20.78
N THR A 735 62.24 31.92 -22.01
CA THR A 735 61.49 32.82 -22.94
C THR A 735 60.03 32.96 -22.49
N GLU A 736 59.57 32.01 -21.51
CA GLU A 736 58.21 32.10 -20.96
C GLU A 736 58.24 31.86 -19.46
N LYS A 737 57.20 32.36 -18.73
CA LYS A 737 57.08 32.07 -17.29
C LYS A 737 56.82 30.58 -17.05
N LYS A 738 57.56 30.08 -15.91
CA LYS A 738 57.41 28.63 -15.68
C LYS A 738 56.65 28.37 -14.37
N PRO A 739 55.73 27.32 -14.40
CA PRO A 739 55.10 26.94 -13.12
C PRO A 739 56.10 26.24 -12.18
N VAL A 740 56.05 26.63 -10.88
CA VAL A 740 57.06 26.13 -9.95
C VAL A 740 56.35 25.42 -8.79
N GLU A 741 56.91 24.23 -8.47
CA GLU A 741 56.42 23.50 -7.29
C GLU A 741 57.56 23.37 -6.26
N LEU A 742 57.21 23.80 -5.06
CA LEU A 742 58.27 23.78 -4.04
C LEU A 742 58.15 22.50 -3.21
N ILE A 743 59.30 21.84 -3.05
CA ILE A 743 59.32 20.55 -2.32
C ILE A 743 59.77 20.80 -0.88
N ASP A 744 60.81 21.79 -0.68
CA ASP A 744 61.28 22.18 0.67
C ASP A 744 61.87 23.60 0.62
N TRP A 745 61.78 24.21 1.84
CA TRP A 745 62.28 25.60 1.79
C TRP A 745 62.75 26.02 3.19
N THR A 746 63.50 27.23 3.18
CA THR A 746 63.92 27.78 4.49
C THR A 746 63.23 29.12 4.72
N ASP A 747 62.98 29.37 6.06
CA ASP A 747 62.29 30.65 6.38
C ASP A 747 63.32 31.76 6.60
N GLU A 748 64.59 31.44 6.20
CA GLU A 748 65.60 32.51 6.32
C GLU A 748 65.24 33.72 5.45
N GLU A 749 65.34 34.92 6.07
CA GLU A 749 64.89 36.17 5.43
C GLU A 749 65.59 36.37 4.08
N SER A 750 66.87 36.08 3.98
CA SER A 750 67.63 36.27 2.72
C SER A 750 67.13 35.33 1.62
N GLU A 751 66.72 34.16 2.01
CA GLU A 751 66.22 33.19 1.00
C GLU A 751 64.79 33.54 0.58
N VAL A 752 63.96 33.95 1.48
CA VAL A 752 62.58 34.39 1.14
C VAL A 752 62.65 35.61 0.21
N LYS A 753 63.59 36.56 0.50
CA LYS A 753 63.74 37.75 -0.37
C LYS A 753 64.26 37.36 -1.76
N GLY A 754 65.22 36.42 -1.69
CA GLY A 754 65.78 35.93 -2.97
C GLY A 754 64.69 35.27 -3.84
N PHE A 755 63.84 34.49 -3.23
CA PHE A 755 62.79 33.79 -4.01
C PHE A 755 61.75 34.80 -4.52
N LEU A 756 61.51 35.85 -3.74
CA LEU A 756 60.56 36.89 -4.17
C LEU A 756 60.96 37.48 -5.52
N GLN A 757 62.20 37.56 -5.80
CA GLN A 757 62.70 38.13 -7.07
C GLN A 757 62.49 37.16 -8.24
N CYS A 758 62.13 35.94 -7.90
CA CYS A 758 61.88 34.96 -8.97
C CYS A 758 60.43 35.04 -9.47
N LEU A 759 59.55 35.72 -8.79
CA LEU A 759 58.09 35.67 -9.02
C LEU A 759 57.74 36.19 -10.42
N PRO A 760 58.46 37.22 -10.96
CA PRO A 760 58.08 37.75 -12.29
C PRO A 760 58.28 36.70 -13.39
N TYR A 761 58.98 35.70 -13.03
CA TYR A 761 59.29 34.72 -14.10
C TYR A 761 58.54 33.41 -13.83
N ILE A 762 57.67 33.48 -12.80
CA ILE A 762 56.94 32.24 -12.48
C ILE A 762 55.46 32.43 -12.82
N SER A 763 54.92 31.34 -13.42
CA SER A 763 53.51 31.47 -13.85
C SER A 763 52.58 30.93 -12.77
N GLN A 764 52.98 29.89 -11.95
CA GLN A 764 52.16 29.33 -10.87
C GLN A 764 53.07 28.82 -9.75
N LEU A 765 52.62 29.10 -8.56
CA LEU A 765 53.37 28.56 -7.41
C LEU A 765 52.51 27.52 -6.68
N ARG A 766 53.21 26.30 -6.47
CA ARG A 766 52.48 25.24 -5.77
C ARG A 766 53.41 24.57 -4.75
N PHE A 767 52.63 23.76 -3.81
CA PHE A 767 53.44 22.94 -2.89
C PHE A 767 53.24 21.45 -3.21
N ASP A 768 54.32 20.76 -2.97
CA ASP A 768 54.24 19.29 -3.14
C ASP A 768 53.20 18.69 -2.19
N ARG A 769 52.48 17.63 -2.72
CA ARG A 769 51.34 17.01 -2.03
C ARG A 769 51.75 16.45 -0.67
N LEU A 770 53.03 16.07 -0.52
CA LEU A 770 53.52 15.45 0.73
C LEU A 770 53.78 16.52 1.79
N VAL A 771 53.56 17.81 1.40
CA VAL A 771 53.74 18.95 2.33
C VAL A 771 52.46 19.13 3.16
N TYR A 772 51.33 18.47 2.72
CA TYR A 772 50.12 18.47 3.55
C TYR A 772 50.43 18.01 4.98
N TYR A 773 51.46 17.20 5.19
CA TYR A 773 51.79 16.72 6.55
C TYR A 773 52.75 17.69 7.24
N LYS A 774 53.20 18.80 6.48
CA LYS A 774 54.04 19.88 7.09
C LYS A 774 53.31 21.23 6.99
N LYS A 775 52.15 21.38 7.32
CA LYS A 775 51.24 22.55 7.09
C LYS A 775 51.75 23.77 7.86
N GLN A 776 52.40 23.54 8.95
CA GLN A 776 52.84 24.72 9.73
C GLN A 776 54.01 25.43 9.05
N SER A 777 54.91 24.70 8.49
CA SER A 777 56.06 25.31 7.79
C SER A 777 55.63 26.01 6.49
N SER A 778 54.73 25.52 5.84
CA SER A 778 54.21 26.16 4.60
C SER A 778 53.48 27.46 4.92
N PHE A 779 52.67 27.44 6.01
CA PHE A 779 51.97 28.68 6.39
C PHE A 779 52.98 29.78 6.72
N GLN A 780 53.99 29.34 7.50
CA GLN A 780 55.02 30.31 7.90
C GLN A 780 55.75 30.88 6.68
N PHE A 781 56.10 30.06 5.81
CA PHE A 781 56.80 30.52 4.59
C PHE A 781 55.94 31.49 3.79
N LEU A 782 54.63 31.21 3.56
CA LEU A 782 53.75 32.10 2.78
C LEU A 782 53.57 33.44 3.51
N VAL A 783 53.50 33.39 4.87
CA VAL A 783 53.35 34.67 5.61
C VAL A 783 54.65 35.48 5.48
N ASN A 784 55.80 34.80 5.60
CA ASN A 784 57.09 35.51 5.45
C ASN A 784 57.26 36.08 4.03
N LEU A 785 56.84 35.30 3.11
CA LEU A 785 56.93 35.80 1.73
C LEU A 785 56.02 37.00 1.51
N THR A 786 54.88 36.98 2.09
CA THR A 786 53.94 38.12 1.95
C THR A 786 54.51 39.37 2.65
N VAL A 787 55.05 39.13 3.85
CA VAL A 787 55.61 40.28 4.59
C VAL A 787 56.79 40.86 3.81
N ALA A 788 57.58 39.96 3.32
CA ALA A 788 58.73 40.43 2.52
C ALA A 788 58.26 41.16 1.24
N ALA A 789 57.24 40.70 0.67
CA ALA A 789 56.72 41.36 -0.57
C ALA A 789 56.18 42.75 -0.24
N LEU A 790 55.64 42.93 0.97
CA LEU A 790 55.07 44.25 1.35
C LEU A 790 56.19 45.27 1.60
N LYS A 791 57.35 44.78 1.93
CA LYS A 791 58.49 45.66 2.29
C LYS A 791 59.37 45.93 1.07
N PHE A 792 59.14 45.07 0.09
CA PHE A 792 60.07 45.10 -1.06
C PHE A 792 59.47 45.96 -2.19
N GLU A 793 59.82 47.41 -2.31
CA GLU A 793 59.25 48.32 -3.34
C GLU A 793 60.36 48.76 -4.30
N THR A 794 60.55 48.09 -5.44
CA THR A 794 61.48 48.63 -6.47
C THR A 794 60.67 49.34 -7.57
N THR A 795 61.04 50.57 -8.12
CA THR A 795 60.49 51.48 -9.15
C THR A 795 59.94 50.69 -10.35
N GLY A 796 58.71 50.16 -10.18
CA GLY A 796 58.01 49.78 -11.44
C GLY A 796 57.40 48.38 -11.32
N GLN A 797 57.54 47.54 -10.05
CA GLN A 797 56.92 46.20 -9.96
C GLN A 797 56.31 46.01 -8.56
N ASN A 798 55.04 45.69 -8.56
CA ASN A 798 54.32 45.41 -7.29
C ASN A 798 54.39 43.91 -6.95
N TYR A 799 55.30 43.55 -6.09
CA TYR A 799 55.62 42.13 -5.80
C TYR A 799 54.48 41.48 -5.00
N THR A 800 53.72 42.29 -4.38
CA THR A 800 52.50 41.74 -3.75
C THR A 800 51.49 41.27 -4.82
N GLU A 801 51.38 42.05 -5.90
CA GLU A 801 50.47 41.63 -7.00
C GLU A 801 51.03 40.41 -7.75
N LEU A 802 52.32 40.36 -7.84
CA LEU A 802 52.96 39.23 -8.56
C LEU A 802 52.84 37.94 -7.74
N PHE A 803 53.06 38.13 -6.45
CA PHE A 803 52.94 36.94 -5.58
C PHE A 803 51.50 36.41 -5.60
N THR A 804 50.54 37.26 -5.50
CA THR A 804 49.14 36.80 -5.46
C THR A 804 48.71 36.24 -6.83
N SER A 805 49.30 36.78 -7.88
CA SER A 805 48.97 36.31 -9.25
C SER A 805 49.45 34.87 -9.47
N VAL A 806 50.57 34.52 -8.90
CA VAL A 806 51.12 33.18 -9.16
C VAL A 806 50.40 32.15 -8.27
N CYS A 807 49.58 32.65 -7.28
CA CYS A 807 48.83 31.75 -6.38
C CYS A 807 47.34 31.81 -6.69
N SER A 808 46.93 32.49 -7.82
CA SER A 808 45.49 32.78 -8.03
C SER A 808 44.90 31.78 -9.03
N TYR A 809 45.14 30.47 -8.94
CA TYR A 809 44.50 29.47 -9.83
C TYR A 809 43.62 28.56 -9.00
N THR A 810 42.72 27.71 -9.62
CA THR A 810 41.56 27.07 -8.96
C THR A 810 42.02 25.90 -8.08
N SER A 811 43.18 25.36 -8.28
CA SER A 811 43.57 24.14 -7.52
C SER A 811 44.69 24.48 -6.53
N PHE A 812 45.03 25.80 -6.40
CA PHE A 812 46.04 26.20 -5.39
C PHE A 812 45.57 25.78 -3.99
N PRO A 813 46.45 25.27 -3.14
CA PRO A 813 47.92 25.30 -3.16
C PRO A 813 48.51 24.01 -3.73
N PHE A 814 47.59 23.11 -4.30
CA PHE A 814 48.14 21.83 -4.79
C PHE A 814 47.78 21.63 -6.27
N SER A 815 48.49 20.55 -6.93
CA SER A 815 48.35 20.28 -8.38
C SER A 815 47.11 19.43 -8.66
N GLU A 816 46.53 18.71 -7.54
CA GLU A 816 45.32 17.86 -7.73
C GLU A 816 44.10 18.52 -7.09
N ASN A 817 43.07 18.64 -7.82
CA ASN A 817 41.80 19.23 -7.35
C ASN A 817 41.11 18.30 -6.34
N ILE A 818 41.66 18.24 -5.11
CA ILE A 818 40.93 17.52 -4.05
C ILE A 818 40.22 18.56 -3.17
N PRO A 819 39.04 18.95 -3.52
CA PRO A 819 38.30 20.09 -2.98
C PRO A 819 38.28 20.08 -1.44
N ASN A 820 38.39 18.90 -0.76
CA ASN A 820 38.35 18.88 0.73
C ASN A 820 39.68 19.33 1.32
N HIS A 821 40.75 18.99 0.75
CA HIS A 821 42.08 19.32 1.29
C HIS A 821 42.45 20.79 0.99
N GLN A 822 41.98 21.22 -0.04
CA GLN A 822 42.24 22.62 -0.43
C GLN A 822 41.51 23.59 0.51
N CYS A 823 40.17 23.39 0.80
CA CYS A 823 39.39 24.26 1.70
C CYS A 823 39.96 24.22 3.13
N ASP A 824 40.44 23.02 3.49
CA ASP A 824 41.01 22.89 4.86
C ASP A 824 42.34 23.66 4.97
N PHE A 825 43.13 23.58 3.93
CA PHE A 825 44.43 24.28 3.96
C PHE A 825 44.23 25.80 4.02
N LEU A 826 43.41 26.36 3.22
CA LEU A 826 43.20 27.83 3.18
C LEU A 826 42.59 28.32 4.49
N LEU A 827 41.73 27.54 5.07
CA LEU A 827 41.15 27.97 6.36
C LEU A 827 42.21 27.92 7.46
N ASP A 828 43.03 26.93 7.42
CA ASP A 828 44.11 26.85 8.42
C ASP A 828 45.14 27.98 8.20
N LEU A 829 45.42 28.26 6.96
CA LEU A 829 46.35 29.38 6.69
C LEU A 829 45.80 30.70 7.23
N CYS A 830 44.57 30.90 7.08
CA CYS A 830 43.94 32.14 7.61
C CYS A 830 44.02 32.18 9.13
N SER A 831 43.73 31.07 9.73
CA SER A 831 43.88 31.04 11.20
C SER A 831 45.30 31.40 11.63
N HIS A 832 46.26 30.84 10.92
CA HIS A 832 47.66 31.15 11.24
C HIS A 832 47.98 32.64 11.00
N VAL A 833 47.57 33.20 9.96
CA VAL A 833 47.83 34.63 9.66
C VAL A 833 47.20 35.52 10.74
N LYS A 834 46.09 35.12 11.20
CA LYS A 834 45.44 35.95 12.25
C LYS A 834 46.23 35.87 13.55
N ASP A 835 46.59 34.66 13.83
CA ASP A 835 47.46 34.56 15.03
C ASP A 835 48.72 35.42 14.89
N TYR A 836 49.27 35.34 13.70
CA TYR A 836 50.48 36.17 13.46
C TYR A 836 50.15 37.67 13.59
N GLU A 837 49.09 38.20 13.01
CA GLU A 837 48.74 39.63 13.07
C GLU A 837 48.46 40.06 14.52
N THR A 838 47.85 39.09 15.28
CA THR A 838 47.57 39.43 16.68
C THR A 838 48.88 39.51 17.48
N GLN A 839 49.81 38.64 17.16
CA GLN A 839 51.10 38.59 17.89
C GLN A 839 52.01 39.74 17.49
N THR A 840 51.98 40.15 16.26
CA THR A 840 53.04 41.09 15.77
C THR A 840 52.42 42.46 15.52
N GLY A 841 51.06 42.59 15.49
CA GLY A 841 50.35 43.86 15.22
C GLY A 841 50.43 44.25 13.74
N ARG A 842 51.03 43.46 12.88
CA ARG A 842 51.13 43.76 11.43
C ARG A 842 49.97 43.15 10.66
N SER A 843 49.43 44.05 9.60
CA SER A 843 48.26 43.56 8.84
C SER A 843 48.73 42.86 7.55
N VAL A 844 48.56 41.51 7.45
CA VAL A 844 49.06 40.74 6.29
C VAL A 844 47.87 40.17 5.50
N LEU A 845 46.77 40.11 5.98
CA LEU A 845 45.59 39.47 5.38
C LEU A 845 45.15 40.22 4.12
N PRO A 846 45.19 41.63 4.06
CA PRO A 846 44.77 42.34 2.84
C PRO A 846 45.65 41.96 1.64
N ALA A 847 46.90 41.66 1.93
CA ALA A 847 47.81 41.30 0.82
C ALA A 847 47.52 39.89 0.29
N LEU A 848 46.84 39.05 1.04
CA LEU A 848 46.56 37.66 0.60
C LEU A 848 45.12 37.54 0.10
N GLN A 849 44.47 38.65 0.09
CA GLN A 849 43.05 38.66 -0.30
C GLN A 849 42.85 38.04 -1.69
N PRO A 850 43.69 38.31 -2.68
CA PRO A 850 43.51 37.78 -4.03
C PRO A 850 43.60 36.23 -4.05
N ILE A 851 44.32 35.64 -3.09
CA ILE A 851 44.45 34.17 -3.04
C ILE A 851 43.12 33.56 -2.55
N TYR A 852 42.49 34.19 -1.61
CA TYR A 852 41.20 33.68 -1.08
C TYR A 852 40.06 33.96 -2.05
N GLN A 853 40.32 34.95 -3.06
CA GLN A 853 39.25 35.27 -4.04
C GLN A 853 39.30 34.29 -5.23
N SER A 854 40.41 33.62 -5.52
CA SER A 854 40.66 32.83 -6.75
C SER A 854 40.30 31.36 -6.50
N ALA A 855 40.05 30.74 -5.38
CA ALA A 855 39.72 29.33 -5.09
C ALA A 855 39.21 29.21 -3.65
N PRO A 856 38.23 28.29 -3.34
CA PRO A 856 37.59 27.28 -4.21
C PRO A 856 36.19 27.71 -4.66
N ALA A 857 35.71 27.03 -5.83
CA ALA A 857 34.36 27.26 -6.40
C ALA A 857 33.27 26.95 -5.37
N VAL A 858 33.51 25.95 -4.51
CA VAL A 858 32.58 25.62 -3.41
C VAL A 858 33.41 25.38 -2.14
N TRP A 859 32.89 26.03 -1.03
CA TRP A 859 33.58 25.77 0.26
C TRP A 859 32.98 24.53 0.95
N ARG A 860 33.94 23.55 1.19
CA ARG A 860 33.48 22.34 1.89
C ARG A 860 34.05 22.33 3.31
N ILE A 861 33.02 22.27 4.27
CA ILE A 861 33.52 22.49 5.64
C ILE A 861 32.96 21.39 6.54
N LYS A 862 33.98 21.02 7.43
CA LYS A 862 33.52 20.18 8.56
C LYS A 862 33.32 21.04 9.82
N LEU A 863 32.01 21.27 10.16
CA LEU A 863 31.73 22.29 11.20
C LEU A 863 32.13 21.78 12.58
N SER A 864 32.08 20.56 12.86
CA SER A 864 32.44 20.02 14.19
C SER A 864 33.92 20.19 14.50
N GLU A 865 34.78 20.42 13.62
CA GLU A 865 36.24 20.43 13.88
C GLU A 865 36.81 21.83 13.60
N ARG A 866 35.91 22.79 13.36
CA ARG A 866 36.50 24.08 12.93
C ARG A 866 35.86 25.22 13.72
N LYS A 867 36.77 26.36 13.85
CA LYS A 867 36.20 27.57 14.51
C LYS A 867 35.44 28.43 13.48
N SER A 868 34.15 28.68 13.73
CA SER A 868 33.26 29.41 12.80
C SER A 868 33.77 30.84 12.57
N SER A 869 34.60 31.40 13.50
CA SER A 869 35.13 32.77 13.37
C SER A 869 36.17 32.87 12.24
N ILE A 870 36.82 31.79 12.00
CA ILE A 870 37.84 31.81 10.93
C ILE A 870 37.15 31.75 9.56
N LEU A 871 36.23 30.96 9.47
CA LEU A 871 35.45 30.90 8.21
C LEU A 871 34.81 32.25 7.90
N LEU A 872 34.32 32.91 8.83
CA LEU A 872 33.71 34.24 8.61
C LEU A 872 34.75 35.21 8.03
N GLU A 873 35.85 35.16 8.51
CA GLU A 873 36.90 36.07 8.02
C GLU A 873 37.24 35.78 6.55
N VAL A 874 37.25 34.52 6.27
CA VAL A 874 37.62 34.17 4.88
C VAL A 874 36.47 34.57 3.94
N LEU A 875 35.33 34.41 4.39
CA LEU A 875 34.18 34.73 3.52
C LEU A 875 34.05 36.24 3.33
N LYS A 876 34.50 37.09 4.27
CA LYS A 876 34.42 38.56 4.14
C LYS A 876 35.35 39.06 3.03
N VAL A 877 36.33 38.20 2.83
CA VAL A 877 37.36 38.67 1.88
C VAL A 877 37.00 38.24 0.46
N GLN A 878 35.90 37.57 0.27
CA GLN A 878 35.50 37.11 -1.07
C GLN A 878 34.77 38.24 -1.80
N THR A 879 35.05 38.25 -3.19
CA THR A 879 34.47 39.35 -3.99
C THR A 879 32.99 39.07 -4.29
N GLU A 880 32.72 37.70 -4.32
CA GLU A 880 31.31 37.29 -4.48
C GLU A 880 30.96 36.20 -3.45
N LYS A 881 29.67 36.15 -3.15
CA LYS A 881 29.21 35.07 -2.24
C LYS A 881 29.36 33.69 -2.91
N LYS A 882 30.11 32.85 -2.23
CA LYS A 882 30.33 31.50 -2.81
C LYS A 882 29.51 30.45 -2.04
N PRO A 883 29.19 29.27 -2.83
CA PRO A 883 28.43 28.22 -2.13
C PRO A 883 29.29 27.48 -1.09
N VAL A 884 28.48 27.07 0.06
CA VAL A 884 29.20 26.34 1.11
C VAL A 884 28.49 25.00 1.35
N GLU A 885 29.40 23.94 1.36
CA GLU A 885 28.88 22.60 1.62
C GLU A 885 29.36 22.11 2.99
N LEU A 886 28.25 21.70 3.81
CA LEU A 886 28.61 21.22 5.15
C LEU A 886 28.67 19.69 5.17
N ARG A 887 29.80 19.15 5.61
CA ARG A 887 30.00 17.68 5.56
C ARG A 887 29.60 17.05 6.90
N ASP A 888 29.53 17.87 7.99
CA ASP A 888 29.10 17.36 9.31
C ASP A 888 28.60 18.54 10.17
N TRP A 889 27.66 18.04 11.24
CA TRP A 889 27.01 19.07 12.07
C TRP A 889 27.32 18.81 13.55
N THR A 890 27.32 20.03 14.43
CA THR A 890 27.59 19.84 15.87
C THR A 890 26.42 20.39 16.69
N ASP A 891 26.23 19.73 17.98
CA ASP A 891 25.16 20.22 18.88
C ASP A 891 25.70 21.32 19.81
N GLU A 892 26.97 21.74 19.54
CA GLU A 892 27.54 22.81 20.40
C GLU A 892 27.04 24.20 19.97
N GLU A 893 26.34 24.89 20.87
CA GLU A 893 25.64 26.17 20.62
C GLU A 893 26.64 27.27 20.22
N SER A 894 27.82 27.33 20.83
CA SER A 894 28.80 28.39 20.55
C SER A 894 29.36 28.27 19.13
N ILE A 895 29.57 27.10 18.64
CA ILE A 895 30.09 26.87 17.28
C ILE A 895 28.99 27.17 16.24
N LEU A 896 27.84 26.86 16.55
CA LEU A 896 26.69 27.14 15.66
C LEU A 896 26.39 28.65 15.61
N ARG A 897 26.51 29.27 16.82
CA ARG A 897 26.33 30.74 16.81
C ARG A 897 27.40 31.41 15.96
N GLY A 898 28.51 30.96 16.13
CA GLY A 898 29.63 31.48 15.31
C GLY A 898 29.40 31.24 13.80
N PHE A 899 28.99 30.18 13.37
CA PHE A 899 28.75 29.88 11.95
C PHE A 899 27.62 30.75 11.40
N PHE A 900 26.59 30.98 12.24
CA PHE A 900 25.48 31.80 11.74
C PHE A 900 25.96 33.20 11.36
N GLN A 901 26.94 33.58 11.93
CA GLN A 901 27.50 34.90 11.56
C GLN A 901 28.10 34.86 10.15
N CYS A 902 28.31 33.68 9.59
CA CYS A 902 28.93 33.54 8.25
C CYS A 902 27.87 33.56 7.15
N LEU A 903 26.69 33.49 7.44
CA LEU A 903 25.59 33.25 6.47
C LEU A 903 25.43 34.43 5.53
N PRO A 904 25.58 35.62 5.99
CA PRO A 904 25.40 36.76 5.05
C PRO A 904 26.45 36.74 3.94
N TYR A 905 27.41 35.97 4.08
CA TYR A 905 28.49 35.99 3.08
C TYR A 905 28.46 34.71 2.23
N ILE A 906 27.38 33.94 2.31
CA ILE A 906 27.31 32.66 1.58
C ILE A 906 26.16 32.74 0.57
N SER A 907 26.57 32.21 -0.64
CA SER A 907 25.54 32.31 -1.72
C SER A 907 24.58 31.12 -1.66
N GLN A 908 25.16 29.90 -1.36
CA GLN A 908 24.29 28.70 -1.27
C GLN A 908 24.88 27.73 -0.22
N LEU A 909 23.93 27.20 0.53
CA LEU A 909 24.37 26.22 1.54
C LEU A 909 23.91 24.81 1.12
N ARG A 910 24.98 23.82 1.07
CA ARG A 910 24.68 22.45 0.57
C ARG A 910 25.05 21.43 1.65
N PHE A 911 24.22 20.29 1.60
CA PHE A 911 24.55 19.19 2.54
C PHE A 911 24.73 17.89 1.74
N PRO A 912 25.75 17.08 2.03
CA PRO A 912 25.91 15.80 1.30
C PRO A 912 24.81 14.79 1.66
N HIS A 913 24.14 13.94 0.64
CA HIS A 913 23.12 12.86 0.80
C HIS A 913 23.57 11.82 1.83
N GLN A 914 22.93 11.90 3.07
CA GLN A 914 23.31 10.91 4.10
C GLN A 914 22.52 9.61 3.90
N LYS A 915 23.18 8.38 4.00
CA LYS A 915 22.74 6.97 3.98
C LYS A 915 21.58 6.75 4.95
N LYS A 916 20.37 6.31 4.46
CA LYS A 916 19.12 5.73 5.02
C LYS A 916 19.39 4.94 6.30
N GLY A 917 19.22 5.68 7.51
CA GLY A 917 19.10 4.93 8.79
C GLY A 917 19.55 5.79 9.97
N SER A 918 19.59 7.14 9.98
CA SER A 918 19.91 7.84 11.25
C SER A 918 18.63 8.46 11.82
N SER A 919 18.05 7.94 12.91
CA SER A 919 16.92 8.29 13.78
C SER A 919 16.45 9.74 13.55
N ASN A 920 15.59 10.06 12.61
CA ASN A 920 14.80 11.24 12.21
C ASN A 920 14.48 12.15 13.39
N GLU A 921 14.68 11.77 14.64
CA GLU A 921 14.30 12.59 15.82
C GLU A 921 15.52 13.35 16.37
N THR A 922 16.79 12.87 16.33
CA THR A 922 18.06 13.49 16.76
C THR A 922 18.53 14.52 15.73
N GLU A 923 18.13 14.45 14.55
CA GLU A 923 18.49 15.40 13.47
C GLU A 923 17.50 16.58 13.43
N MET A 924 16.33 16.32 13.79
CA MET A 924 15.27 17.35 13.90
C MET A 924 15.49 18.22 15.14
N LYS A 925 15.95 17.69 16.21
CA LYS A 925 16.33 18.43 17.45
C LYS A 925 17.60 19.26 17.22
N LYS A 926 18.47 18.72 16.48
CA LYS A 926 19.71 19.44 16.09
C LYS A 926 19.40 20.58 15.11
N ARG A 927 18.33 20.53 14.51
CA ARG A 927 17.88 21.45 13.44
C ARG A 927 16.98 22.54 14.01
N LEU A 928 16.34 22.16 15.06
CA LEU A 928 15.49 23.11 15.82
C LEU A 928 16.35 23.94 16.78
N LEU A 929 17.43 23.30 17.29
CA LEU A 929 18.47 23.99 18.08
C LEU A 929 19.28 24.95 17.22
N ALA A 930 19.59 24.66 15.98
CA ALA A 930 20.26 25.55 15.01
C ALA A 930 19.34 26.72 14.62
N LEU A 931 18.12 26.54 14.54
CA LEU A 931 17.11 27.58 14.24
C LEU A 931 16.86 28.46 15.47
N ASN A 932 16.91 27.91 16.66
CA ASN A 932 16.81 28.66 17.94
C ASN A 932 18.04 29.53 18.17
N LEU A 933 19.15 29.13 17.85
CA LEU A 933 20.41 29.90 18.01
C LEU A 933 20.53 30.98 16.93
N SER A 934 19.92 30.93 15.72
CA SER A 934 19.85 31.97 14.68
C SER A 934 18.96 33.14 15.11
N PHE A 935 18.10 32.96 16.09
CA PHE A 935 17.13 33.97 16.57
C PHE A 935 17.77 34.81 17.69
N GLU A 936 18.80 34.45 18.20
CA GLU A 936 19.48 35.18 19.29
C GLU A 936 20.57 36.09 18.72
N VAL A 937 20.78 36.15 17.30
CA VAL A 937 21.85 37.01 16.77
C VAL A 937 21.19 38.22 16.06
N PRO A 938 20.90 39.38 16.61
CA PRO A 938 20.14 40.59 16.24
C PRO A 938 20.66 41.21 14.93
N THR A 939 21.71 40.57 14.14
CA THR A 939 22.37 41.30 13.04
C THR A 939 22.23 40.51 11.74
N LEU A 940 21.34 39.45 11.63
CA LEU A 940 21.43 38.68 10.36
C LEU A 940 20.40 39.20 9.36
N PRO A 941 20.83 39.63 8.13
CA PRO A 941 20.00 40.13 7.03
C PRO A 941 18.98 39.08 6.57
N LYS A 942 17.70 39.42 6.42
CA LYS A 942 16.56 38.63 5.89
C LYS A 942 17.01 37.61 4.84
N GLU A 943 18.06 37.91 4.08
CA GLU A 943 18.57 37.06 2.98
C GLU A 943 19.29 35.83 3.53
N VAL A 944 19.76 35.88 4.70
CA VAL A 944 20.55 34.82 5.36
C VAL A 944 19.60 33.83 6.05
N ILE A 945 18.55 34.29 6.57
CA ILE A 945 17.48 33.43 7.12
C ILE A 945 16.83 32.63 5.98
N GLU A 946 16.79 33.25 4.78
CA GLU A 946 16.16 32.60 3.61
C GLU A 946 17.08 31.52 3.03
N LEU A 947 18.43 31.68 3.08
CA LEU A 947 19.43 30.73 2.55
C LEU A 947 19.56 29.53 3.49
N SER A 948 19.47 29.79 4.86
CA SER A 948 19.46 28.69 5.86
C SER A 948 18.18 27.86 5.74
N MET A 949 17.19 28.47 5.26
CA MET A 949 15.85 27.85 5.15
C MET A 949 15.74 27.04 3.85
N GLU A 950 16.43 27.51 2.76
CA GLU A 950 16.50 26.78 1.48
C GLU A 950 17.37 25.52 1.61
N ALA A 951 18.37 25.59 2.38
CA ALA A 951 19.27 24.43 2.63
C ALA A 951 18.56 23.38 3.52
N LEU A 952 17.70 23.89 4.50
CA LEU A 952 16.90 22.97 5.33
C LEU A 952 15.82 22.27 4.49
N PHE A 953 15.39 22.86 3.26
CA PHE A 953 14.31 22.38 2.38
C PHE A 953 14.84 21.35 1.38
N SER A 954 16.17 21.44 0.98
CA SER A 954 16.75 20.57 -0.06
C SER A 954 16.95 19.14 0.47
N TYR A 955 16.64 18.78 1.72
CA TYR A 955 16.89 17.43 2.28
C TYR A 955 15.56 16.80 2.71
N MET A 956 14.37 17.41 2.27
CA MET A 956 13.12 16.95 2.93
C MET A 956 12.26 16.20 1.91
N TYR A 957 12.62 14.93 1.47
CA TYR A 957 11.84 14.15 0.47
C TYR A 957 10.91 13.17 1.20
N TYR A 958 10.66 13.38 2.70
CA TYR A 958 9.55 12.58 3.27
C TYR A 958 9.08 13.23 4.57
N GLY A 959 7.81 13.97 4.55
CA GLY A 959 7.14 14.41 5.81
C GLY A 959 7.29 15.92 6.04
N LYS A 960 7.45 16.70 4.97
CA LYS A 960 7.61 18.17 4.90
C LYS A 960 6.56 18.90 5.73
N TRP A 961 5.40 18.34 6.06
CA TRP A 961 4.26 19.10 6.64
C TRP A 961 4.22 18.89 8.16
N ASP A 962 4.73 17.65 8.49
CA ASP A 962 4.79 17.38 9.94
C ASP A 962 5.92 18.20 10.60
N PHE A 963 6.86 18.54 9.83
CA PHE A 963 7.97 19.35 10.37
C PHE A 963 7.56 20.81 10.52
N LEU A 964 6.83 21.37 9.55
CA LEU A 964 6.41 22.79 9.66
C LEU A 964 5.51 23.00 10.88
N LEU A 965 4.68 21.99 11.09
CA LEU A 965 3.80 22.13 12.27
C LEU A 965 4.61 21.98 13.56
N ASP A 966 5.60 21.15 13.55
CA ASP A 966 6.50 21.02 14.71
C ASP A 966 7.35 22.28 14.90
N LEU A 967 7.80 22.84 13.83
CA LEU A 967 8.60 24.08 13.88
C LEU A 967 7.78 25.24 14.46
N TYR A 968 6.56 25.31 14.06
CA TYR A 968 5.70 26.41 14.58
C TYR A 968 5.50 26.23 16.09
N SER A 969 5.21 25.01 16.52
CA SER A 969 5.03 24.79 17.97
C SER A 969 6.28 25.15 18.75
N HIS A 970 7.34 24.85 18.21
CA HIS A 970 8.61 25.18 18.90
C HIS A 970 8.86 26.70 18.91
N VAL A 971 8.70 27.41 17.80
CA VAL A 971 8.91 28.87 17.71
C VAL A 971 7.98 29.59 18.69
N LYS A 972 6.81 29.06 18.80
CA LYS A 972 5.86 29.72 19.73
C LYS A 972 6.26 29.48 21.18
N ASP A 973 6.69 28.29 21.40
CA ASP A 973 7.20 28.00 22.76
C ASP A 973 8.39 28.91 23.11
N TYR A 974 9.24 29.12 22.16
CA TYR A 974 10.40 30.01 22.38
C TYR A 974 9.94 31.45 22.59
N GLU A 975 9.09 32.01 21.78
CA GLU A 975 8.62 33.40 21.95
C GLU A 975 7.96 33.59 23.32
N THR A 976 7.29 32.44 23.72
CA THR A 976 6.62 32.54 25.04
C THR A 976 7.67 32.56 26.16
N GLN A 977 8.72 31.78 25.95
CA GLN A 977 9.77 31.68 26.99
C GLN A 977 10.66 32.94 26.99
N THR A 978 10.91 33.60 25.86
CA THR A 978 11.95 34.66 25.77
C THR A 978 11.27 36.02 25.60
N GLY A 979 9.93 36.07 25.25
CA GLY A 979 9.20 37.34 25.02
C GLY A 979 9.59 38.00 23.70
N ARG A 980 10.48 37.41 22.92
CA ARG A 980 10.88 37.95 21.60
C ARG A 980 10.01 37.36 20.49
N SER A 981 9.59 38.37 19.51
CA SER A 981 8.73 37.90 18.39
C SER A 981 9.61 37.47 17.20
N VAL A 982 9.69 36.16 16.94
CA VAL A 982 10.60 35.67 15.87
C VAL A 982 9.76 35.02 14.75
N LEU A 983 8.48 35.02 14.84
CA LEU A 983 7.58 34.33 13.89
C LEU A 983 7.56 35.08 12.55
N PRO A 984 7.60 36.42 12.50
CA PRO A 984 7.57 37.15 11.22
C PRO A 984 8.78 36.79 10.34
N ALA A 985 9.83 36.39 10.97
CA ALA A 985 11.03 36.03 10.18
C ALA A 985 10.87 34.66 9.52
N PHE A 986 9.87 33.85 9.95
CA PHE A 986 9.70 32.48 9.42
C PHE A 986 8.53 32.43 8.44
N HIS A 987 8.09 33.65 8.15
CA HIS A 987 6.91 33.72 7.25
C HIS A 987 7.27 33.21 5.85
N PRO A 988 8.44 33.55 5.28
CA PRO A 988 8.78 33.07 3.94
C PRO A 988 8.89 31.53 3.91
N ILE A 989 9.15 30.86 5.09
CA ILE A 989 9.29 29.38 5.15
C ILE A 989 7.90 28.74 5.10
N TYR A 990 7.12 29.36 5.80
CA TYR A 990 5.75 28.81 5.78
C TYR A 990 5.04 29.13 4.46
N GLN A 991 5.68 30.16 3.65
CA GLN A 991 5.06 30.57 2.36
C GLN A 991 5.66 29.77 1.21
N SER A 992 6.86 29.08 1.37
CA SER A 992 7.61 28.36 0.31
C SER A 992 7.18 26.88 0.28
N ALA A 993 6.03 26.49 0.84
CA ALA A 993 5.58 25.09 0.99
C ALA A 993 4.87 24.60 -0.28
N PRO A 994 5.03 23.31 -0.69
CA PRO A 994 4.49 22.68 -1.91
C PRO A 994 2.99 22.99 -2.07
N ALA A 995 2.44 22.66 -3.28
CA ALA A 995 1.12 23.08 -3.81
C ALA A 995 -0.01 22.32 -3.10
N VAL A 996 0.28 21.00 -2.45
CA VAL A 996 -0.82 20.30 -1.75
C VAL A 996 -0.28 19.83 -0.39
N TRP A 997 -1.15 20.10 0.69
CA TRP A 997 -0.72 19.73 2.06
C TRP A 997 -1.40 18.41 2.49
N SER A 998 -0.42 17.44 2.86
CA SER A 998 -0.96 16.16 3.39
C SER A 998 -0.69 16.05 4.89
N ILE A 999 -1.87 15.91 5.69
CA ILE A 999 -1.68 16.01 7.16
C ILE A 999 -2.50 14.89 7.81
N ASP A 1000 -1.83 14.49 8.97
CA ASP A 1000 -2.58 13.54 9.83
C ASP A 1000 -3.00 14.24 11.12
N LEU A 1001 -4.34 14.45 11.23
CA LEU A 1001 -4.84 15.25 12.38
C LEU A 1001 -5.07 14.35 13.60
N SER A 1002 -4.92 13.06 13.44
CA SER A 1002 -5.03 12.19 14.63
C SER A 1002 -3.80 12.32 15.52
N GLU A 1003 -2.78 12.76 15.12
CA GLU A 1003 -1.53 12.82 15.91
C GLU A 1003 -1.19 14.27 16.25
N ARG A 1004 -1.96 15.15 15.76
CA ARG A 1004 -1.60 16.56 15.97
C ARG A 1004 -2.86 17.38 16.19
N LYS A 1005 -2.64 18.67 16.75
CA LYS A 1005 -3.84 19.46 17.09
C LYS A 1005 -4.20 20.43 15.93
N SER A 1006 -5.45 20.54 15.60
CA SER A 1006 -5.97 21.40 14.52
C SER A 1006 -5.68 22.88 14.79
N SER A 1007 -5.45 23.21 16.06
CA SER A 1007 -5.16 24.61 16.44
C SER A 1007 -3.79 25.05 15.92
N ILE A 1008 -2.93 24.14 15.87
CA ILE A 1008 -1.59 24.50 15.36
C ILE A 1008 -1.65 24.63 13.83
N LEU A 1009 -2.34 23.79 13.23
CA LEU A 1009 -2.52 23.87 11.76
C LEU A 1009 -3.15 25.21 11.36
N LEU A 1010 -4.09 25.68 12.11
CA LEU A 1010 -4.75 26.97 11.81
C LEU A 1010 -3.73 28.12 11.83
N GLU A 1011 -2.95 28.07 12.78
CA GLU A 1011 -1.98 29.17 12.88
C GLU A 1011 -0.99 29.13 11.71
N VAL A 1012 -0.71 28.01 11.36
CA VAL A 1012 0.27 27.92 10.24
C VAL A 1012 -0.42 28.29 8.92
N LEU A 1013 -1.62 27.96 8.77
CA LEU A 1013 -2.36 28.30 7.54
C LEU A 1013 -2.55 29.82 7.43
N LYS A 1014 -2.65 30.52 8.56
CA LYS A 1014 -2.81 32.00 8.53
C LYS A 1014 -1.53 32.67 7.99
N LEU A 1015 -0.52 31.87 8.11
CA LEU A 1015 0.77 32.46 7.68
C LEU A 1015 0.97 32.30 6.18
N GLN A 1016 0.03 31.67 5.50
CA GLN A 1016 0.19 31.42 4.06
C GLN A 1016 -0.40 32.60 3.26
N THR A 1017 0.36 32.86 2.06
CA THR A 1017 -0.05 34.05 1.26
C THR A 1017 -1.26 33.71 0.39
N GLU A 1018 -1.32 32.31 0.11
CA GLU A 1018 -2.50 31.86 -0.66
C GLU A 1018 -3.13 30.64 0.01
N LYS A 1019 -4.40 30.49 -0.29
CA LYS A 1019 -5.09 29.27 0.21
C LYS A 1019 -4.53 28.01 -0.48
N LYS A 1020 -4.24 27.01 0.40
CA LYS A 1020 -3.62 25.79 -0.19
C LYS A 1020 -4.57 24.60 -0.05
N PRO A 1021 -4.39 23.61 -1.16
CA PRO A 1021 -5.18 22.39 -0.99
C PRO A 1021 -4.63 21.50 0.14
N VAL A 1022 -5.59 20.95 0.97
CA VAL A 1022 -5.14 20.11 2.09
C VAL A 1022 -5.73 18.71 1.93
N GLU A 1023 -4.70 17.73 2.09
CA GLU A 1023 -5.12 16.31 2.02
C GLU A 1023 -5.00 15.68 3.40
N LEU A 1024 -6.19 15.16 3.91
CA LEU A 1024 -6.16 14.56 5.25
C LEU A 1024 -5.96 13.04 5.15
N ARG A 1025 -4.93 12.60 5.95
CA ARG A 1025 -4.63 11.14 5.91
C ARG A 1025 -5.40 10.42 7.01
N ASP A 1026 -5.57 11.18 8.14
CA ASP A 1026 -6.39 10.65 9.24
C ASP A 1026 -6.82 11.79 10.16
N TRP A 1027 -8.06 11.43 11.01
CA TRP A 1027 -8.51 12.53 11.90
C TRP A 1027 -9.22 11.94 13.11
N THR A 1028 -9.43 12.86 14.14
CA THR A 1028 -10.15 12.41 15.36
C THR A 1028 -11.61 12.88 15.29
N ASP A 1029 -12.51 11.94 15.86
CA ASP A 1029 -13.95 12.31 15.81
C ASP A 1029 -14.33 13.14 17.04
N GLU A 1030 -13.25 13.60 17.74
CA GLU A 1030 -13.57 14.45 18.90
C GLU A 1030 -14.15 15.81 18.46
N GLU A 1031 -15.30 16.17 19.10
CA GLU A 1031 -16.06 17.39 18.71
C GLU A 1031 -15.18 18.63 18.82
N SER A 1032 -14.35 18.71 19.86
CA SER A 1032 -13.46 19.89 20.05
C SER A 1032 -12.43 20.01 18.91
N GLU A 1033 -12.02 18.90 18.44
CA GLU A 1033 -11.03 18.94 17.34
C GLU A 1033 -11.70 19.26 15.99
N VAL A 1034 -12.87 18.75 15.78
CA VAL A 1034 -13.63 19.07 14.55
C VAL A 1034 -13.97 20.57 14.55
N LYS A 1035 -14.28 21.02 15.72
CA LYS A 1035 -14.56 22.47 15.84
C LYS A 1035 -13.29 23.29 15.55
N ALA A 1036 -12.28 22.86 16.14
CA ALA A 1036 -11.00 23.55 15.90
C ALA A 1036 -10.60 23.51 14.42
N PHE A 1037 -10.84 22.44 13.74
CA PHE A 1037 -10.48 22.32 12.31
C PHE A 1037 -11.38 23.23 11.46
N LEU A 1038 -12.60 23.46 11.93
CA LEU A 1038 -13.51 24.36 11.18
C LEU A 1038 -12.88 25.75 11.02
N GLN A 1039 -12.13 26.09 11.91
CA GLN A 1039 -11.48 27.43 11.85
C GLN A 1039 -10.36 27.45 10.81
N CYS A 1040 -10.00 26.30 10.32
CA CYS A 1040 -8.90 26.24 9.32
C CYS A 1040 -9.46 26.38 7.90
N LEU A 1041 -10.68 26.18 7.69
CA LEU A 1041 -11.30 26.01 6.36
C LEU A 1041 -11.19 27.30 5.53
N PRO A 1042 -11.33 28.44 6.14
CA PRO A 1042 -11.24 29.67 5.34
C PRO A 1042 -9.84 29.85 4.73
N TYR A 1043 -8.95 29.12 5.26
CA TYR A 1043 -7.57 29.29 4.76
C TYR A 1043 -7.17 28.12 3.85
N ILE A 1044 -8.12 27.23 3.57
CA ILE A 1044 -7.83 26.06 2.72
C ILE A 1044 -8.57 26.22 1.38
N SER A 1045 -7.79 25.96 0.30
CA SER A 1045 -8.40 26.13 -1.04
C SER A 1045 -9.21 24.90 -1.43
N GLN A 1046 -8.63 23.61 -1.12
CA GLN A 1046 -9.34 22.36 -1.44
C GLN A 1046 -9.05 21.32 -0.35
N LEU A 1047 -10.12 20.66 -0.01
CA LEU A 1047 -9.94 19.59 1.01
C LEU A 1047 -10.11 18.22 0.35
N ARG A 1048 -8.96 17.33 0.56
CA ARG A 1048 -8.99 15.96 -0.03
C ARG A 1048 -8.70 14.94 1.08
N PHE A 1049 -9.12 13.73 0.70
CA PHE A 1049 -8.87 12.66 1.69
C PHE A 1049 -8.04 11.55 1.05
N ALA A 1050 -6.89 11.19 1.78
CA ALA A 1050 -5.99 10.16 1.22
C ALA A 1050 -6.55 8.76 1.52
N VAL A 1051 -6.39 7.74 0.48
CA VAL A 1051 -6.97 6.39 0.64
C VAL A 1051 -6.02 5.53 1.51
N PRO A 1052 -6.57 5.06 2.64
CA PRO A 1052 -5.64 4.29 3.48
C PRO A 1052 -5.39 2.88 2.91
N HIS A 1053 -4.07 2.33 3.08
CA HIS A 1053 -3.61 1.02 2.56
C HIS A 1053 -4.17 -0.11 3.41
N ASN A 1054 -5.08 0.23 4.56
CA ASN A 1054 -5.46 -0.85 5.51
C ASN A 1054 -6.95 -0.83 5.78
N LYS A 1055 -7.85 -0.02 4.99
CA LYS A 1055 -9.31 -0.01 5.28
C LYS A 1055 -10.10 -0.24 3.98
N THR A 1056 -11.33 -0.97 4.18
CA THR A 1056 -12.18 -1.21 2.98
C THR A 1056 -12.68 0.11 2.40
N ALA A 1057 -12.81 0.26 1.03
CA ALA A 1057 -13.23 1.46 0.26
C ALA A 1057 -14.61 1.95 0.72
N GLU A 1058 -15.47 0.99 1.31
CA GLU A 1058 -16.84 1.42 1.69
C GLU A 1058 -16.85 2.02 3.09
N SER A 1059 -16.10 1.53 4.04
CA SER A 1059 -16.00 2.09 5.40
C SER A 1059 -15.30 3.44 5.40
N TRP A 1060 -14.34 3.63 4.52
CA TRP A 1060 -13.60 4.90 4.43
C TRP A 1060 -14.46 6.00 3.80
N ASP A 1061 -15.37 5.60 2.86
CA ASP A 1061 -16.29 6.58 2.23
C ASP A 1061 -17.36 7.03 3.23
N LYS A 1062 -17.73 6.07 4.13
CA LYS A 1062 -18.72 6.45 5.16
C LYS A 1062 -18.09 7.38 6.20
N ARG A 1063 -16.95 7.10 6.52
CA ARG A 1063 -16.24 7.95 7.50
C ARG A 1063 -15.97 9.35 6.94
N LYS A 1064 -15.59 9.44 5.71
CA LYS A 1064 -15.41 10.77 5.05
C LYS A 1064 -16.70 11.56 5.03
N ARG A 1065 -17.71 10.79 4.71
CA ARG A 1065 -19.02 11.44 4.58
C ARG A 1065 -19.52 11.94 5.94
N LEU A 1066 -19.30 11.24 7.02
CA LEU A 1066 -19.73 11.67 8.38
C LEU A 1066 -18.90 12.86 8.85
N PHE A 1067 -17.66 12.78 8.59
CA PHE A 1067 -16.81 13.92 8.97
C PHE A 1067 -17.26 15.20 8.28
N ARG A 1068 -17.68 15.19 7.00
CA ARG A 1068 -18.19 16.39 6.29
C ARG A 1068 -19.50 16.89 6.91
N LEU A 1069 -20.27 15.93 7.34
CA LEU A 1069 -21.56 16.34 7.94
C LEU A 1069 -21.32 16.99 9.30
N ASP A 1070 -20.39 16.42 10.04
CA ASP A 1070 -20.09 17.00 11.37
C ASP A 1070 -19.48 18.40 11.22
N LEU A 1071 -18.75 18.58 10.24
CA LEU A 1071 -18.17 19.92 10.03
C LEU A 1071 -19.25 20.95 9.67
N CYS A 1072 -20.25 20.57 8.90
CA CYS A 1072 -21.36 21.48 8.52
C CYS A 1072 -22.23 21.79 9.75
N LEU A 1073 -22.40 20.82 10.53
CA LEU A 1073 -23.20 21.06 11.74
C LEU A 1073 -22.46 22.03 12.68
N GLN A 1074 -21.23 21.73 12.85
CA GLN A 1074 -20.47 22.63 13.73
C GLN A 1074 -20.37 24.05 13.14
N ALA A 1075 -20.35 24.15 11.87
CA ALA A 1075 -20.34 25.49 11.24
C ALA A 1075 -21.67 26.22 11.49
N ALA A 1076 -22.66 25.44 11.47
CA ALA A 1076 -23.99 26.07 11.72
C ALA A 1076 -24.12 26.50 13.18
N LEU A 1077 -23.40 25.92 14.05
CA LEU A 1077 -23.53 26.23 15.49
C LEU A 1077 -22.58 27.37 15.87
N HIS A 1078 -21.52 27.47 15.19
CA HIS A 1078 -20.50 28.36 15.77
C HIS A 1078 -20.06 29.41 14.74
N GLN A 1079 -20.45 29.21 13.41
CA GLN A 1079 -20.02 30.17 12.38
C GLN A 1079 -21.17 30.42 11.40
N LYS A 1080 -22.22 31.17 11.87
CA LYS A 1080 -23.49 31.27 11.11
C LYS A 1080 -23.30 32.15 9.86
N GLU A 1081 -22.31 33.02 9.87
CA GLU A 1081 -22.13 34.00 8.76
C GLU A 1081 -21.28 33.38 7.64
N THR A 1082 -20.49 32.19 7.86
CA THR A 1082 -19.55 31.65 6.85
C THR A 1082 -20.00 30.24 6.42
N ILE A 1083 -21.11 29.88 6.81
CA ILE A 1083 -21.63 28.51 6.61
C ILE A 1083 -21.81 28.25 5.10
N GLU A 1084 -22.21 29.24 4.33
CA GLU A 1084 -22.44 29.04 2.87
C GLU A 1084 -21.12 28.76 2.16
N GLU A 1085 -20.14 29.46 2.50
CA GLU A 1085 -18.80 29.26 1.89
C GLU A 1085 -18.20 27.92 2.31
N THR A 1086 -18.38 27.47 3.55
CA THR A 1086 -17.88 26.18 4.07
C THR A 1086 -18.57 25.01 3.37
N VAL A 1087 -19.77 25.15 3.19
CA VAL A 1087 -20.54 24.06 2.55
C VAL A 1087 -20.18 23.99 1.06
N LYS A 1088 -20.04 25.13 0.43
CA LYS A 1088 -19.63 25.14 -1.00
C LYS A 1088 -18.24 24.51 -1.17
N LYS A 1089 -17.37 24.75 -0.29
CA LYS A 1089 -16.01 24.17 -0.35
C LYS A 1089 -16.07 22.65 -0.12
N LEU A 1090 -16.87 22.21 0.70
CA LEU A 1090 -16.99 20.77 1.00
C LEU A 1090 -17.74 20.04 -0.11
N LEU A 1091 -18.48 20.91 -0.89
CA LEU A 1091 -19.33 20.28 -1.93
C LEU A 1091 -18.64 20.37 -3.30
N SER A 1092 -17.58 21.33 -3.46
CA SER A 1092 -16.85 21.55 -4.72
C SER A 1092 -16.13 20.27 -5.17
N SER A 1093 -16.05 19.11 -4.46
CA SER A 1093 -15.40 17.84 -4.85
C SER A 1093 -16.45 16.76 -5.13
N VAL A 1094 -17.87 17.21 -5.16
CA VAL A 1094 -18.87 16.13 -5.30
C VAL A 1094 -19.95 16.60 -6.28
N ASN A 1095 -19.90 16.47 -7.57
CA ASN A 1095 -20.75 17.07 -8.63
C ASN A 1095 -22.03 16.27 -8.83
N TYR A 1096 -22.46 15.09 -8.26
CA TYR A 1096 -23.73 14.40 -8.59
C TYR A 1096 -24.38 13.87 -7.31
N GLU A 1097 -23.83 14.37 -6.00
CA GLU A 1097 -24.40 13.95 -4.71
C GLU A 1097 -24.77 15.18 -3.87
N LYS A 1098 -24.89 16.32 -4.60
CA LYS A 1098 -25.09 17.58 -3.85
C LYS A 1098 -26.49 17.60 -3.21
N CYS A 1099 -27.54 17.05 -3.96
CA CYS A 1099 -28.91 17.03 -3.39
C CYS A 1099 -29.02 15.96 -2.29
N ASP A 1100 -28.16 14.90 -2.51
CA ASP A 1100 -28.18 13.81 -1.53
C ASP A 1100 -27.40 14.21 -0.25
N PHE A 1101 -26.41 14.90 -0.40
CA PHE A 1101 -25.64 15.38 0.75
C PHE A 1101 -26.48 16.38 1.57
N LEU A 1102 -27.24 17.35 0.89
CA LEU A 1102 -28.06 18.36 1.61
C LEU A 1102 -29.18 17.69 2.41
N LEU A 1103 -29.58 16.65 1.84
CA LEU A 1103 -30.64 15.91 2.57
C LEU A 1103 -30.04 15.16 3.75
N ASP A 1104 -28.82 14.55 3.57
CA ASP A 1104 -28.14 13.89 4.70
C ASP A 1104 -27.79 14.91 5.79
N LEU A 1105 -27.45 16.09 5.38
CA LEU A 1105 -27.13 17.15 6.36
C LEU A 1105 -28.37 17.55 7.16
N CYS A 1106 -29.49 17.62 6.47
CA CYS A 1106 -30.74 18.00 7.18
C CYS A 1106 -31.14 16.90 8.17
N SER A 1107 -30.91 15.69 7.71
CA SER A 1107 -31.24 14.59 8.64
C SER A 1107 -30.29 14.57 9.84
N HIS A 1108 -28.98 14.77 9.55
CA HIS A 1108 -27.97 14.77 10.62
C HIS A 1108 -28.21 15.93 11.60
N VAL A 1109 -28.69 17.12 11.21
CA VAL A 1109 -28.91 18.29 12.09
C VAL A 1109 -30.19 18.08 12.91
N LYS A 1110 -31.09 17.45 12.33
CA LYS A 1110 -32.33 17.20 13.08
C LYS A 1110 -32.12 16.18 14.19
N ASP A 1111 -31.30 15.22 13.79
CA ASP A 1111 -30.99 14.26 14.86
C ASP A 1111 -30.26 14.95 16.01
N TYR A 1112 -29.40 15.85 15.60
CA TYR A 1112 -28.69 16.62 16.64
C TYR A 1112 -29.66 17.52 17.41
N GLU A 1113 -30.60 18.23 16.80
CA GLU A 1113 -31.57 19.10 17.48
C GLU A 1113 -32.48 18.31 18.41
N THR A 1114 -32.72 17.07 17.97
CA THR A 1114 -33.61 16.22 18.81
C THR A 1114 -32.85 15.74 20.05
N GLN A 1115 -31.53 15.52 19.91
CA GLN A 1115 -30.73 15.00 21.04
C GLN A 1115 -30.35 16.13 21.99
N THR A 1116 -30.17 17.36 21.50
CA THR A 1116 -29.59 18.42 22.37
C THR A 1116 -30.65 19.50 22.63
N GLY A 1117 -31.82 19.42 21.83
CA GLY A 1117 -32.91 20.41 21.99
C GLY A 1117 -32.54 21.78 21.40
N MET A 1118 -31.41 21.95 20.81
CA MET A 1118 -30.97 23.22 20.18
C MET A 1118 -31.40 23.26 18.70
N SER A 1119 -32.04 24.51 18.39
CA SER A 1119 -32.51 24.65 16.99
C SER A 1119 -31.38 25.19 16.10
N VAL A 1120 -30.93 24.39 15.08
CA VAL A 1120 -29.77 24.75 14.24
C VAL A 1120 -30.20 24.86 12.77
N LEU A 1121 -31.36 24.48 12.38
CA LEU A 1121 -31.83 24.36 10.99
C LEU A 1121 -32.09 25.75 10.39
N PRO A 1122 -32.52 26.69 11.23
CA PRO A 1122 -32.72 28.03 10.67
C PRO A 1122 -31.38 28.66 10.22
N ALA A 1123 -30.35 28.27 10.87
CA ALA A 1123 -29.02 28.80 10.51
C ALA A 1123 -28.52 28.20 9.19
N LEU A 1124 -29.06 27.09 8.70
CA LEU A 1124 -28.62 26.42 7.45
C LEU A 1124 -29.55 26.76 6.29
N GLN A 1125 -30.48 27.76 6.62
CA GLN A 1125 -31.50 28.13 5.62
C GLN A 1125 -30.85 28.72 4.36
N PRO A 1126 -29.91 29.52 4.43
CA PRO A 1126 -29.24 30.12 3.26
C PRO A 1126 -28.55 29.06 2.39
N ILE A 1127 -28.15 27.90 2.90
CA ILE A 1127 -27.48 26.81 2.15
C ILE A 1127 -28.51 26.06 1.29
N TYR A 1128 -29.58 25.96 1.86
CA TYR A 1128 -30.63 25.24 1.13
C TYR A 1128 -31.27 26.13 0.06
N GLN A 1129 -31.12 27.46 0.28
CA GLN A 1129 -31.69 28.41 -0.71
C GLN A 1129 -30.72 28.61 -1.87
N SER A 1130 -29.43 28.29 -1.69
CA SER A 1130 -28.37 28.42 -2.72
C SER A 1130 -28.20 27.11 -3.49
N ALA A 1131 -29.03 26.10 -3.37
CA ALA A 1131 -28.99 24.73 -3.94
C ALA A 1131 -29.36 24.76 -5.43
N PRO A 1132 -28.99 23.74 -6.26
CA PRO A 1132 -29.13 23.69 -7.71
C PRO A 1132 -30.58 23.96 -8.16
N ALA A 1133 -30.73 24.65 -9.39
CA ALA A 1133 -32.02 25.09 -9.98
C ALA A 1133 -32.97 23.90 -10.18
N VAL A 1134 -32.33 22.65 -10.29
CA VAL A 1134 -33.18 21.45 -10.41
C VAL A 1134 -32.72 20.41 -9.39
N TRP A 1135 -33.63 19.97 -8.58
CA TRP A 1135 -33.32 18.97 -7.53
C TRP A 1135 -33.52 17.54 -8.07
N SER A 1136 -32.35 16.82 -8.15
CA SER A 1136 -32.44 15.40 -8.54
C SER A 1136 -32.30 14.49 -7.33
N ILE A 1137 -33.35 13.89 -7.03
CA ILE A 1137 -33.38 13.18 -5.73
C ILE A 1137 -33.79 11.72 -5.99
N ASP A 1138 -33.09 10.86 -5.23
CA ASP A 1138 -33.52 9.45 -5.20
C ASP A 1138 -34.33 9.16 -3.93
N LEU A 1139 -35.58 9.20 -4.03
CA LEU A 1139 -36.45 9.07 -2.85
C LEU A 1139 -36.53 7.61 -2.37
N SER A 1140 -35.88 6.56 -3.13
CA SER A 1140 -35.87 5.16 -2.71
C SER A 1140 -34.88 5.00 -1.51
N GLU A 1141 -34.06 5.89 -1.17
CA GLU A 1141 -33.02 5.74 -0.12
C GLU A 1141 -33.21 6.81 0.97
N ARG A 1142 -34.37 7.74 0.84
CA ARG A 1142 -34.48 8.86 1.80
C ARG A 1142 -35.97 9.15 2.07
N LYS A 1143 -36.28 9.75 3.23
CA LYS A 1143 -37.68 9.97 3.63
C LYS A 1143 -38.17 11.29 3.03
N SER A 1144 -39.42 11.25 2.42
CA SER A 1144 -40.03 12.42 1.79
C SER A 1144 -40.26 13.54 2.81
N SER A 1145 -40.16 13.13 4.23
CA SER A 1145 -40.40 14.11 5.30
C SER A 1145 -39.19 15.04 5.41
N ILE A 1146 -38.01 14.45 5.10
CA ILE A 1146 -36.80 15.29 5.15
C ILE A 1146 -36.75 16.21 3.92
N LEU A 1147 -37.24 15.70 2.74
CA LEU A 1147 -37.34 16.53 1.53
C LEU A 1147 -38.35 17.67 1.72
N LEU A 1148 -39.42 17.36 2.39
CA LEU A 1148 -40.44 18.40 2.66
C LEU A 1148 -39.84 19.50 3.55
N GLU A 1149 -39.09 19.10 4.50
CA GLU A 1149 -38.47 20.10 5.39
C GLU A 1149 -37.46 20.98 4.63
N VAL A 1150 -36.78 20.30 3.76
CA VAL A 1150 -35.79 21.08 2.98
C VAL A 1150 -36.52 22.00 1.99
N LEU A 1151 -37.66 21.57 1.41
CA LEU A 1151 -38.40 22.37 0.41
C LEU A 1151 -39.12 23.55 1.10
N LYS A 1152 -39.43 23.36 2.47
CA LYS A 1152 -40.07 24.47 3.22
C LYS A 1152 -39.08 25.61 3.45
N LEU A 1153 -37.86 25.20 3.35
CA LEU A 1153 -36.80 26.19 3.62
C LEU A 1153 -36.44 26.95 2.34
N GLN A 1154 -37.20 26.64 1.18
CA GLN A 1154 -36.89 27.31 -0.11
C GLN A 1154 -37.82 28.51 -0.31
N THR A 1155 -37.31 29.57 -0.97
CA THR A 1155 -38.09 30.82 -1.10
C THR A 1155 -39.02 30.75 -2.30
N GLU A 1156 -38.66 29.81 -3.32
CA GLU A 1156 -39.53 29.62 -4.50
C GLU A 1156 -39.73 28.12 -4.77
N LYS A 1157 -40.84 27.89 -5.51
CA LYS A 1157 -41.06 26.48 -5.90
C LYS A 1157 -39.96 26.01 -6.88
N LYS A 1158 -39.36 24.84 -6.59
CA LYS A 1158 -38.23 24.40 -7.44
C LYS A 1158 -38.62 23.16 -8.25
N PRO A 1159 -37.96 23.02 -9.54
CA PRO A 1159 -38.18 21.80 -10.32
C PRO A 1159 -37.45 20.59 -9.71
N VAL A 1160 -38.16 19.55 -9.60
CA VAL A 1160 -37.57 18.36 -8.94
C VAL A 1160 -37.56 17.20 -9.94
N GLU A 1161 -36.36 16.54 -10.08
CA GLU A 1161 -36.21 15.33 -10.92
C GLU A 1161 -36.06 14.09 -10.03
N LEU A 1162 -36.95 13.32 -10.28
CA LEU A 1162 -36.91 12.10 -9.44
C LEU A 1162 -36.25 10.95 -10.21
N ARG A 1163 -35.15 10.36 -9.59
CA ARG A 1163 -34.39 9.29 -10.30
C ARG A 1163 -34.94 7.91 -9.93
N ASP A 1164 -35.41 7.73 -8.58
CA ASP A 1164 -35.98 6.45 -8.15
C ASP A 1164 -36.98 6.69 -7.01
N TRP A 1165 -38.04 6.07 -7.07
CA TRP A 1165 -39.14 6.43 -6.15
C TRP A 1165 -39.68 5.15 -5.48
N THR A 1166 -40.04 5.18 -4.07
CA THR A 1166 -40.64 4.01 -3.39
C THR A 1166 -42.17 4.04 -3.51
N ASP A 1167 -42.89 2.86 -3.83
CA ASP A 1167 -44.38 2.78 -3.98
C ASP A 1167 -45.07 2.79 -2.62
N GLU A 1168 -44.22 3.18 -1.48
CA GLU A 1168 -44.85 3.20 -0.11
C GLU A 1168 -45.78 4.40 0.01
N GLU A 1169 -47.08 4.14 0.31
CA GLU A 1169 -48.21 5.07 0.35
C GLU A 1169 -47.84 6.23 1.30
N SER A 1170 -47.12 5.92 2.48
CA SER A 1170 -46.71 6.97 3.43
C SER A 1170 -45.67 7.90 2.81
N GLU A 1171 -44.78 7.39 1.96
CA GLU A 1171 -43.76 8.23 1.25
C GLU A 1171 -44.37 9.01 0.10
N VAL A 1172 -45.44 8.35 -0.55
CA VAL A 1172 -46.16 9.00 -1.66
C VAL A 1172 -47.02 10.12 -1.07
N LYS A 1173 -47.64 9.83 0.18
CA LYS A 1173 -48.43 10.86 0.84
C LYS A 1173 -47.53 11.97 1.38
N GLY A 1174 -46.40 11.48 1.93
CA GLY A 1174 -45.37 12.45 2.41
C GLY A 1174 -44.80 13.30 1.26
N PHE A 1175 -44.60 12.72 0.04
CA PHE A 1175 -44.08 13.50 -1.11
C PHE A 1175 -45.17 14.43 -1.65
N LEU A 1176 -46.49 13.89 -1.55
CA LEU A 1176 -47.59 14.74 -2.04
C LEU A 1176 -47.66 16.04 -1.24
N GLN A 1177 -47.13 15.96 -0.03
CA GLN A 1177 -47.11 17.18 0.81
C GLN A 1177 -46.00 18.14 0.34
N CYS A 1178 -45.09 17.71 -0.54
CA CYS A 1178 -43.99 18.53 -1.08
C CYS A 1178 -44.41 19.27 -2.34
N LEU A 1179 -45.72 18.89 -2.97
CA LEU A 1179 -46.13 19.35 -4.32
C LEU A 1179 -46.40 20.85 -4.32
N PRO A 1180 -46.87 21.31 -3.17
CA PRO A 1180 -47.15 22.76 -3.15
C PRO A 1180 -45.86 23.58 -3.21
N TYR A 1181 -44.72 22.97 -3.04
CA TYR A 1181 -43.44 23.71 -3.00
C TYR A 1181 -42.59 23.36 -4.24
N ILE A 1182 -43.23 22.56 -5.27
CA ILE A 1182 -42.48 22.11 -6.47
C ILE A 1182 -43.09 22.79 -7.71
N SER A 1183 -42.27 23.34 -8.51
CA SER A 1183 -42.76 24.09 -9.70
C SER A 1183 -42.84 23.18 -10.92
N GLN A 1184 -41.87 22.17 -11.07
CA GLN A 1184 -41.84 21.23 -12.21
C GLN A 1184 -41.29 19.88 -11.75
N LEU A 1185 -42.03 18.98 -12.14
CA LEU A 1185 -41.62 17.61 -11.73
C LEU A 1185 -41.27 16.79 -12.98
N ARG A 1186 -39.93 16.37 -13.05
CA ARG A 1186 -39.43 15.57 -14.20
C ARG A 1186 -39.01 14.18 -13.72
N TYR A 1187 -39.27 13.28 -14.74
CA TYR A 1187 -38.97 11.88 -14.35
C TYR A 1187 -38.02 11.26 -15.38
N VAL A 1188 -37.00 10.48 -14.94
CA VAL A 1188 -36.14 9.74 -15.88
C VAL A 1188 -36.77 8.35 -16.12
N LEU A 1189 -37.61 8.11 -17.31
CA LEU A 1189 -38.46 6.98 -17.74
C LEU A 1189 -37.74 5.64 -17.52
N ASN A 1190 -38.05 4.99 -16.35
CA ASN A 1190 -38.47 3.58 -16.27
C ASN A 1190 -39.60 3.43 -15.26
N THR A 1191 -40.93 3.68 -15.77
CA THR A 1191 -42.27 3.04 -15.77
C THR A 1191 -43.27 3.95 -15.07
N LEU A 1192 -43.51 5.18 -15.40
CA LEU A 1192 -44.41 6.14 -14.72
C LEU A 1192 -45.55 6.54 -15.65
N PHE A 1193 -46.17 5.85 -16.67
CA PHE A 1193 -47.37 6.50 -17.25
C PHE A 1193 -48.61 5.67 -16.90
N THR A 1194 -48.64 4.82 -15.67
CA THR A 1194 -49.92 4.09 -15.53
C THR A 1194 -50.52 4.38 -14.15
N VAL A 1195 -49.99 5.46 -13.30
CA VAL A 1195 -50.65 5.45 -11.97
C VAL A 1195 -51.18 6.86 -11.68
N VAL A 1196 -50.82 7.90 -12.66
CA VAL A 1196 -51.36 9.22 -12.28
C VAL A 1196 -52.63 9.49 -13.10
N CYS A 1197 -53.13 8.45 -14.08
CA CYS A 1197 -54.39 8.73 -14.80
C CYS A 1197 -55.46 7.72 -14.37
N THR A 1198 -55.31 6.99 -13.16
CA THR A 1198 -56.42 6.07 -12.85
C THR A 1198 -56.96 6.39 -11.46
N SER A 1199 -56.64 7.64 -10.86
CA SER A 1199 -57.31 7.83 -9.56
C SER A 1199 -58.38 8.92 -9.67
N ARG A 1200 -59.06 9.06 -10.91
CA ARG A 1200 -60.38 9.75 -10.81
C ARG A 1200 -61.48 8.84 -11.37
N THR A 1201 -61.58 7.47 -11.00
CA THR A 1201 -62.91 6.88 -11.26
C THR A 1201 -63.13 5.69 -10.32
N SER A 1202 -63.32 5.81 -9.00
CA SER A 1202 -64.37 4.92 -8.48
C SER A 1202 -64.59 5.21 -6.99
N ARG A 1203 -65.49 6.20 -6.53
CA ARG A 1203 -66.61 6.16 -5.57
C ARG A 1203 -67.73 7.08 -6.05
N PHE A 1204 -68.84 6.47 -6.91
CA PHE A 1204 -70.20 6.01 -6.53
C PHE A 1204 -70.16 4.55 -6.08
#